data_AF-A0A9X3ECR1-F1
#
_entry.id   AF-A0A9X3ECR1-F1
#
_cell.length_a   1.000
_cell.length_b   1.000
_cell.length_c   1.000
_cell.angle_alpha   90.00
_cell.angle_beta   90.00
_cell.angle_gamma   90.00
#
_symmetry.space_group_name_H-M   'P 1'
#
loop_
_entity.id
_entity.type
_entity.pdbx_description
1 polymer ?
#
loop_
_entity_poly.entity_id
_entity_poly.type
_entity_poly.pdbx_seq_one_letter_code
_entity_poly.pdbx_strand_id
1 'polypeptide(L)'
;MSDKYLSAIEFQESSAHWAELQTLPSRLSKGQVVLSESGSSTEFRFIKIRSVNKESAESQRLAMANVLSGLSHSGARLVYLLSGTKQGLELYFGVASETRDSHEHIKSLGHLLEGNFQGISLDYLKTDNPCFQSVFVDGAHTGLVTGVPSFNENSQHSENDFQGIERLANSLHGEVWQLMVVAEPGSEDEIRDAIDGLHELSTLASMEVKQTLQQGVNESTSNNESRGSSTGTSTSRTEGKSVSESEGTSSSNTEGKGKSASKSDGSTNTQNRTEKKSVGSSSTLTTGDSSNESITKGTNKGISHSLNSSETKGSTDSRSHNITSGTSHGTQATLGRERINKQIEYLIKQLDESVIQRFQLGLQKGMFRTAVYLSSPRRDTYERLTQGVRSIFQGNQPGLTPLQLMDLEQGRFDLKRLLRLHMYQGRFARGQLMAHGVPIDSYGAAVAGSWLNTRDLSLLVGVPGRELPGVALRESVDFGLNIPVNGSDHSGIKLARILHQGREMEENLIHLSKKDLSKHVFITGVTGAGKTTTCMRLLMESELPFLVIEPAKTEYRALLSSGVDLDIYQAGSEEFCPLRLNPFELVNSRVKLAGHIATLTSTLTAAYPMEAAMPQLVEEAIIAAYEAYGWDMRTGENEIFDNPWDPSVQGQCWPIFSDMIAQLDQLIESKGMGKEFEEKYRGSLVARLTNLTLGTKGPMLNTRRSLDFNALLDRKVVIELEELKSESDKALLMGLIINRLAECMKERHRQGPGFQHLTLIEEAHHLLSKPDAATSESRRQGVEAFANLLAEVRKYGEGLIIADQSPTKLIPDVIKNTHTKIVHRLSAADDRRAVGDAIGLDDEQRDFLPKLQTGETIVYCGGWNAPVWAKVTQGQRTDDEDIADEQLQELGQALQWRNRHRLTPKLAESDLVSDAATYARLIRSAPRALNALLNWVRAREQSGADQRRLKRKLALYQKEVASWQQQLTLDEEQLHSLVYTLLLDLANLPGDLEDWMAESCKSRVFEILARLLKLSSDEPLELVGRTRDVFDQLKNIPSL
;
A
#
# COMPACT_ATOMS: atom_id res chain seq x y z
N MET A 1 12.04 84.44 43.59
CA MET A 1 12.13 83.67 44.87
C MET A 1 13.25 82.62 44.78
N SER A 2 13.64 81.96 45.88
CA SER A 2 14.73 80.96 45.90
C SER A 2 14.30 79.57 45.41
N ASP A 3 15.26 78.75 44.96
CA ASP A 3 15.06 77.40 44.38
C ASP A 3 14.28 76.40 45.27
N LYS A 4 14.11 76.70 46.55
CA LYS A 4 13.43 75.82 47.53
C LYS A 4 11.93 75.58 47.26
N TYR A 5 11.30 76.30 46.33
CA TYR A 5 9.89 76.08 45.96
C TYR A 5 9.68 75.28 44.65
N LEU A 6 10.75 74.96 43.91
CA LEU A 6 10.70 74.19 42.65
C LEU A 6 10.89 72.67 42.86
N SER A 7 11.14 72.21 44.09
CA SER A 7 11.48 70.82 44.40
C SER A 7 10.37 70.00 45.07
N ALA A 8 9.15 70.53 45.16
CA ALA A 8 8.08 69.96 45.99
C ALA A 8 7.01 69.15 45.23
N ILE A 9 7.14 68.98 43.91
CA ILE A 9 6.19 68.21 43.09
C ILE A 9 6.93 67.04 42.43
N GLU A 10 6.67 65.85 42.94
CA GLU A 10 7.23 64.59 42.44
C GLU A 10 6.24 63.87 41.52
N PHE A 11 6.75 62.98 40.66
CA PHE A 11 5.90 62.07 39.90
C PHE A 11 5.21 61.08 40.85
N GLN A 12 3.90 60.87 40.69
CA GLN A 12 3.23 59.79 41.43
C GLN A 12 3.89 58.45 41.13
N GLU A 13 4.16 57.67 42.16
CA GLU A 13 4.55 56.27 42.00
C GLU A 13 3.43 55.51 41.27
N SER A 14 3.81 54.60 40.37
CA SER A 14 2.85 53.78 39.63
C SER A 14 2.01 52.96 40.59
N SER A 15 0.72 52.80 40.29
CA SER A 15 -0.18 52.05 41.15
C SER A 15 0.34 50.62 41.38
N ALA A 16 0.27 50.14 42.63
CA ALA A 16 0.71 48.79 43.00
C ALA A 16 -0.01 47.68 42.20
N HIS A 17 -1.16 48.03 41.63
CA HIS A 17 -2.00 47.17 40.78
C HIS A 17 -1.25 46.56 39.57
N TRP A 18 -0.40 47.34 38.90
CA TRP A 18 0.36 46.85 37.73
C TRP A 18 1.50 45.89 38.12
N ALA A 19 2.11 46.11 39.29
CA ALA A 19 3.09 45.19 39.83
C ALA A 19 2.43 43.86 40.26
N GLU A 20 1.24 43.93 40.88
CA GLU A 20 0.47 42.72 41.21
C GLU A 20 0.13 41.88 39.97
N LEU A 21 -0.26 42.52 38.86
CA LEU A 21 -0.59 41.85 37.60
C LEU A 21 0.57 40.94 37.16
N GLN A 22 1.81 41.47 37.08
CA GLN A 22 3.00 40.69 36.72
C GLN A 22 3.30 39.52 37.67
N THR A 23 2.84 39.57 38.93
CA THR A 23 3.05 38.51 39.92
C THR A 23 1.96 37.42 39.92
N LEU A 24 0.85 37.60 39.19
CA LEU A 24 -0.27 36.66 39.20
C LEU A 24 0.16 35.21 38.88
N PRO A 25 0.98 34.92 37.85
CA PRO A 25 1.40 33.54 37.57
C PRO A 25 2.09 32.90 38.79
N SER A 26 2.99 33.61 39.46
CA SER A 26 3.69 33.12 40.66
C SER A 26 2.78 32.92 41.88
N ARG A 27 1.58 33.51 41.88
CA ARG A 27 0.53 33.30 42.89
C ARG A 27 -0.35 32.10 42.53
N LEU A 28 -0.71 31.94 41.25
CA LEU A 28 -1.51 30.81 40.77
C LEU A 28 -0.77 29.48 40.92
N SER A 29 0.53 29.42 40.61
CA SER A 29 1.35 28.21 40.79
C SER A 29 1.57 27.79 42.25
N LYS A 30 1.14 28.63 43.21
CA LYS A 30 1.15 28.35 44.67
C LYS A 30 -0.26 28.23 45.25
N GLY A 31 -1.30 28.37 44.45
CA GLY A 31 -2.68 28.24 44.88
C GLY A 31 -3.07 26.79 45.10
N GLN A 32 -4.08 26.55 45.94
CA GLN A 32 -4.77 25.25 45.97
C GLN A 32 -5.89 25.25 44.93
N VAL A 33 -6.15 24.09 44.33
CA VAL A 33 -7.27 23.87 43.40
C VAL A 33 -8.35 23.05 44.10
N VAL A 34 -9.59 23.51 43.98
CA VAL A 34 -10.77 22.89 44.59
C VAL A 34 -11.47 22.00 43.57
N LEU A 35 -11.86 20.80 43.99
CA LEU A 35 -12.64 19.86 43.19
C LEU A 35 -14.06 20.37 42.94
N SER A 36 -14.57 20.24 41.71
CA SER A 36 -15.93 20.63 41.34
C SER A 36 -16.95 19.53 41.67
N GLU A 37 -17.36 19.49 42.94
CA GLU A 37 -18.35 18.53 43.46
C GLU A 37 -19.80 18.88 43.04
N SER A 38 -20.15 18.63 41.77
CA SER A 38 -21.53 18.70 41.27
C SER A 38 -22.05 17.33 40.82
N GLY A 39 -23.29 17.00 41.22
CA GLY A 39 -23.87 15.66 41.12
C GLY A 39 -24.34 15.18 39.73
N SER A 40 -23.89 15.77 38.63
CA SER A 40 -24.18 15.28 37.27
C SER A 40 -23.30 14.07 36.92
N SER A 41 -23.81 13.12 36.12
CA SER A 41 -23.01 12.00 35.60
C SER A 41 -22.36 12.42 34.28
N THR A 42 -21.06 12.76 34.30
CA THR A 42 -20.32 13.05 33.06
C THR A 42 -20.19 11.79 32.22
N GLU A 43 -20.79 11.79 31.02
CA GLU A 43 -20.63 10.74 30.02
C GLU A 43 -19.44 11.09 29.12
N PHE A 44 -18.62 10.10 28.78
CA PHE A 44 -17.44 10.29 27.95
C PHE A 44 -17.25 9.14 26.99
N ARG A 45 -16.65 9.40 25.82
CA ARG A 45 -16.26 8.36 24.86
C ARG A 45 -14.92 8.72 24.25
N PHE A 46 -14.17 7.69 23.85
CA PHE A 46 -12.85 7.84 23.26
C PHE A 46 -12.73 7.05 21.96
N ILE A 47 -11.79 7.49 21.14
CA ILE A 47 -11.26 6.85 19.96
C ILE A 47 -9.77 6.65 20.21
N LYS A 48 -9.28 5.40 20.10
CA LYS A 48 -7.84 5.12 20.10
C LYS A 48 -7.29 5.21 18.68
N ILE A 49 -6.14 5.86 18.52
CA ILE A 49 -5.45 5.95 17.24
C ILE A 49 -4.50 4.76 17.11
N ARG A 50 -4.70 3.92 16.09
CA ARG A 50 -3.79 2.79 15.78
C ARG A 50 -2.64 3.19 14.85
N SER A 51 -2.97 3.98 13.83
CA SER A 51 -2.00 4.44 12.83
C SER A 51 -2.37 5.79 12.27
N VAL A 52 -1.34 6.52 11.83
CA VAL A 52 -1.43 7.86 11.25
C VAL A 52 -0.62 7.87 9.95
N ASN A 53 -1.00 8.71 8.99
CA ASN A 53 -0.23 8.91 7.77
C ASN A 53 1.04 9.75 8.01
N LYS A 54 2.09 9.46 7.25
CA LYS A 54 3.35 10.18 7.22
C LYS A 54 3.17 11.51 6.50
N GLU A 55 3.00 12.57 7.27
CA GLU A 55 2.91 13.93 6.77
C GLU A 55 3.95 14.83 7.44
N SER A 56 4.11 16.05 6.92
CA SER A 56 4.92 17.05 7.59
C SER A 56 4.30 17.45 8.92
N ALA A 57 5.18 17.70 9.90
CA ALA A 57 4.90 18.35 11.17
C ALA A 57 3.95 19.56 11.08
N GLU A 58 4.04 20.35 10.01
CA GLU A 58 3.21 21.53 9.80
C GLU A 58 1.81 21.16 9.28
N SER A 59 1.73 20.23 8.33
CA SER A 59 0.44 19.70 7.83
C SER A 59 -0.38 19.11 8.97
N GLN A 60 0.23 18.26 9.80
CA GLN A 60 -0.47 17.62 10.92
C GLN A 60 -0.99 18.61 11.97
N ARG A 61 -0.27 19.71 12.25
CA ARG A 61 -0.74 20.77 13.14
C ARG A 61 -1.88 21.59 12.51
N LEU A 62 -1.81 21.88 11.21
CA LEU A 62 -2.88 22.59 10.50
C LEU A 62 -4.16 21.75 10.44
N ALA A 63 -4.02 20.46 10.12
CA ALA A 63 -5.07 19.46 10.19
C ALA A 63 -5.71 19.41 11.59
N MET A 64 -4.91 19.39 12.66
CA MET A 64 -5.44 19.42 14.02
C MET A 64 -6.17 20.74 14.32
N ALA A 65 -5.61 21.88 13.95
CA ALA A 65 -6.26 23.18 14.16
C ALA A 65 -7.63 23.27 13.47
N ASN A 66 -7.80 22.61 12.31
CA ASN A 66 -9.09 22.47 11.64
C ASN A 66 -10.06 21.55 12.40
N VAL A 67 -9.59 20.40 12.92
CA VAL A 67 -10.40 19.50 13.78
C VAL A 67 -10.89 20.24 15.02
N LEU A 68 -10.00 20.97 15.71
CA LEU A 68 -10.33 21.78 16.86
C LEU A 68 -11.34 22.90 16.50
N SER A 69 -11.14 23.57 15.36
CA SER A 69 -12.08 24.59 14.85
C SER A 69 -13.48 24.01 14.63
N GLY A 70 -13.59 22.80 14.06
CA GLY A 70 -14.87 22.10 13.89
C GLY A 70 -15.59 21.74 15.20
N LEU A 71 -14.87 21.68 16.32
CA LEU A 71 -15.43 21.37 17.65
C LEU A 71 -15.71 22.61 18.50
N SER A 72 -15.30 23.80 18.04
CA SER A 72 -15.44 25.08 18.77
C SER A 72 -16.88 25.47 19.11
N HIS A 73 -17.85 24.94 18.37
CA HIS A 73 -19.29 25.18 18.58
C HIS A 73 -20.02 23.97 19.18
N SER A 74 -19.29 22.90 19.55
CA SER A 74 -19.89 21.71 20.16
C SER A 74 -20.18 21.94 21.64
N GLY A 75 -21.26 21.34 22.17
CA GLY A 75 -21.59 21.39 23.60
C GLY A 75 -20.77 20.41 24.46
N ALA A 76 -19.64 19.91 23.94
CA ALA A 76 -18.84 18.87 24.57
C ALA A 76 -17.38 19.32 24.73
N ARG A 77 -16.76 18.86 25.81
CA ARG A 77 -15.34 19.08 26.09
C ARG A 77 -14.52 18.07 25.28
N LEU A 78 -13.54 18.55 24.54
CA LEU A 78 -12.55 17.70 23.91
C LEU A 78 -11.58 17.17 24.97
N VAL A 79 -11.25 15.89 24.89
CA VAL A 79 -10.31 15.21 25.77
C VAL A 79 -9.24 14.52 24.92
N TYR A 80 -8.01 14.98 25.02
CA TYR A 80 -6.86 14.33 24.39
C TYR A 80 -6.07 13.62 25.48
N LEU A 81 -5.82 12.32 25.35
CA LEU A 81 -5.10 11.51 26.33
C LEU A 81 -3.96 10.76 25.65
N LEU A 82 -2.76 11.00 26.16
CA LEU A 82 -1.51 10.37 25.74
C LEU A 82 -0.98 9.53 26.90
N SER A 83 -0.86 8.22 26.71
CA SER A 83 -0.46 7.27 27.75
C SER A 83 0.80 6.53 27.33
N GLY A 84 1.93 6.84 27.97
CA GLY A 84 3.16 6.06 27.87
C GLY A 84 3.07 4.79 28.70
N THR A 85 3.37 3.66 28.07
CA THR A 85 3.44 2.34 28.70
C THR A 85 4.80 1.69 28.43
N LYS A 86 5.09 0.58 29.12
CA LYS A 86 6.30 -0.22 28.86
C LYS A 86 6.38 -0.82 27.44
N GLN A 87 5.25 -0.95 26.75
CA GLN A 87 5.18 -1.51 25.39
C GLN A 87 5.24 -0.41 24.31
N GLY A 88 4.92 0.83 24.68
CA GLY A 88 4.82 1.94 23.74
C GLY A 88 3.84 3.02 24.19
N LEU A 89 3.63 3.97 23.30
CA LEU A 89 2.72 5.10 23.42
C LEU A 89 1.31 4.69 22.95
N GLU A 90 0.30 5.03 23.73
CA GLU A 90 -1.10 4.92 23.33
C GLU A 90 -1.72 6.32 23.23
N LEU A 91 -2.38 6.60 22.11
CA LEU A 91 -2.97 7.89 21.82
C LEU A 91 -4.49 7.78 21.70
N TYR A 92 -5.20 8.63 22.44
CA TYR A 92 -6.66 8.65 22.53
C TYR A 92 -7.21 10.07 22.34
N PHE A 93 -8.26 10.20 21.53
CA PHE A 93 -9.08 11.41 21.43
C PHE A 93 -10.49 11.10 21.92
N GLY A 94 -11.11 11.97 22.68
CA GLY A 94 -12.41 11.72 23.27
C GLY A 94 -13.24 12.98 23.47
N VAL A 95 -14.50 12.76 23.81
CA VAL A 95 -15.46 13.81 24.17
C VAL A 95 -16.01 13.52 25.54
N ALA A 96 -16.18 14.56 26.36
CA ALA A 96 -16.87 14.50 27.64
C ALA A 96 -18.02 15.51 27.64
N SER A 97 -19.22 15.08 28.00
CA SER A 97 -20.39 15.95 28.13
C SER A 97 -21.17 15.66 29.40
N GLU A 98 -21.95 16.64 29.82
CA GLU A 98 -22.96 16.50 30.87
C GLU A 98 -24.36 16.21 30.27
N THR A 99 -24.48 16.27 28.94
CA THR A 99 -25.63 15.80 28.15
C THR A 99 -25.42 14.34 27.72
N ARG A 100 -26.51 13.63 27.40
CA ARG A 100 -26.47 12.20 26.99
C ARG A 100 -26.04 11.97 25.53
N ASP A 101 -25.61 13.02 24.83
CA ASP A 101 -25.36 13.01 23.39
C ASP A 101 -23.88 12.70 23.05
N SER A 102 -23.15 12.06 23.98
CA SER A 102 -21.73 11.73 23.81
C SER A 102 -21.48 10.83 22.58
N HIS A 103 -22.48 10.07 22.14
CA HIS A 103 -22.41 9.19 20.97
C HIS A 103 -22.36 9.96 19.64
N GLU A 104 -23.06 11.10 19.54
CA GLU A 104 -23.04 11.93 18.33
C GLU A 104 -21.76 12.77 18.29
N HIS A 105 -21.39 13.36 19.43
CA HIS A 105 -20.13 14.11 19.56
C HIS A 105 -18.89 13.27 19.21
N ILE A 106 -18.81 12.00 19.65
CA ILE A 106 -17.65 11.14 19.32
C ILE A 106 -17.62 10.76 17.83
N LYS A 107 -18.78 10.57 17.19
CA LYS A 107 -18.87 10.35 15.73
C LYS A 107 -18.44 11.60 14.95
N SER A 108 -18.85 12.79 15.40
CA SER A 108 -18.45 14.05 14.79
C SER A 108 -16.94 14.29 14.91
N LEU A 109 -16.35 14.05 16.09
CA LEU A 109 -14.89 14.06 16.28
C LEU A 109 -14.20 13.02 15.38
N GLY A 110 -14.78 11.82 15.25
CA GLY A 110 -14.35 10.79 14.31
C GLY A 110 -14.26 11.34 12.88
N HIS A 111 -15.39 11.75 12.29
CA HIS A 111 -15.42 12.27 10.92
C HIS A 111 -14.49 13.48 10.70
N LEU A 112 -14.33 14.36 11.70
CA LEU A 112 -13.38 15.48 11.62
C LEU A 112 -11.92 14.99 11.57
N LEU A 113 -11.55 14.01 12.40
CA LEU A 113 -10.23 13.37 12.36
C LEU A 113 -10.01 12.67 11.01
N GLU A 114 -10.98 11.93 10.49
CA GLU A 114 -10.86 11.21 9.21
C GLU A 114 -10.79 12.15 8.00
N GLY A 115 -11.48 13.29 8.04
CA GLY A 115 -11.46 14.29 6.97
C GLY A 115 -10.21 15.18 6.94
N ASN A 116 -9.48 15.29 8.06
CA ASN A 116 -8.26 16.10 8.15
C ASN A 116 -6.97 15.26 8.22
N PHE A 117 -7.04 14.05 8.78
CA PHE A 117 -5.92 13.09 8.83
C PHE A 117 -6.18 11.94 7.88
N GLN A 118 -5.66 12.12 6.67
CA GLN A 118 -5.64 11.12 5.61
C GLN A 118 -5.11 9.78 6.13
N GLY A 119 -5.72 8.67 5.72
CA GLY A 119 -5.30 7.30 6.12
C GLY A 119 -5.30 6.97 7.63
N ILE A 120 -5.81 7.82 8.54
CA ILE A 120 -5.82 7.54 9.98
C ILE A 120 -6.61 6.27 10.32
N SER A 121 -6.27 5.56 11.40
CA SER A 121 -7.00 4.35 11.86
C SER A 121 -7.55 4.54 13.27
N LEU A 122 -8.88 4.42 13.40
CA LEU A 122 -9.67 4.79 14.57
C LEU A 122 -10.37 3.57 15.21
N ASP A 123 -10.10 3.32 16.49
CA ASP A 123 -10.81 2.33 17.32
C ASP A 123 -11.78 3.04 18.26
N TYR A 124 -13.10 2.90 18.05
CA TYR A 124 -14.10 3.48 18.94
C TYR A 124 -14.23 2.68 20.26
N LEU A 125 -13.98 3.34 21.39
CA LEU A 125 -14.02 2.75 22.73
C LEU A 125 -15.26 3.20 23.52
N LYS A 126 -15.86 2.26 24.24
CA LYS A 126 -16.97 2.50 25.17
C LYS A 126 -16.46 2.89 26.56
N THR A 127 -17.31 3.55 27.35
CA THR A 127 -17.07 3.98 28.75
C THR A 127 -16.58 2.89 29.70
N ASP A 128 -16.95 1.64 29.43
CA ASP A 128 -16.70 0.45 30.25
C ASP A 128 -15.43 -0.30 29.86
N ASN A 129 -14.64 0.20 28.90
CA ASN A 129 -13.41 -0.46 28.49
C ASN A 129 -12.39 -0.54 29.65
N PRO A 130 -11.84 -1.73 29.96
CA PRO A 130 -10.86 -1.90 31.04
C PRO A 130 -9.63 -0.99 30.96
N CYS A 131 -9.24 -0.50 29.76
CA CYS A 131 -8.07 0.38 29.59
C CYS A 131 -8.14 1.65 30.44
N PHE A 132 -9.35 2.16 30.75
CA PHE A 132 -9.53 3.36 31.57
C PHE A 132 -9.32 3.12 33.08
N GLN A 133 -9.28 1.86 33.53
CA GLN A 133 -8.99 1.54 34.94
C GLN A 133 -7.52 1.78 35.32
N SER A 134 -6.62 1.76 34.32
CA SER A 134 -5.19 2.08 34.46
C SER A 134 -4.85 3.57 34.22
N VAL A 135 -5.85 4.42 34.03
CA VAL A 135 -5.69 5.86 33.70
C VAL A 135 -5.95 6.71 34.93
N PHE A 136 -4.94 7.51 35.34
CA PHE A 136 -4.85 8.24 36.62
C PHE A 136 -5.08 7.33 37.84
N VAL A 137 -4.18 6.36 38.04
CA VAL A 137 -4.22 5.41 39.16
C VAL A 137 -4.07 6.12 40.51
N ASP A 138 -4.84 5.68 41.51
CA ASP A 138 -4.75 6.18 42.88
C ASP A 138 -3.32 6.11 43.44
N GLY A 139 -2.87 7.22 44.02
CA GLY A 139 -1.51 7.38 44.56
C GLY A 139 -0.45 7.83 43.55
N ALA A 140 -0.78 7.99 42.26
CA ALA A 140 0.13 8.59 41.29
C ALA A 140 0.43 10.08 41.60
N HIS A 141 1.64 10.52 41.25
CA HIS A 141 1.99 11.95 41.27
C HIS A 141 1.26 12.62 40.11
N THR A 142 0.43 13.62 40.39
CA THR A 142 -0.38 14.32 39.39
C THR A 142 -0.22 15.83 39.53
N GLY A 143 -0.12 16.53 38.40
CA GLY A 143 0.02 17.98 38.34
C GLY A 143 -0.87 18.58 37.26
N LEU A 144 -1.13 19.87 37.41
CA LEU A 144 -1.79 20.72 36.43
C LEU A 144 -0.75 21.65 35.79
N VAL A 145 -0.77 21.73 34.45
CA VAL A 145 -0.05 22.74 33.69
C VAL A 145 -1.04 23.80 33.20
N THR A 146 -0.67 25.06 33.42
CA THR A 146 -1.39 26.25 32.96
C THR A 146 -0.44 27.20 32.26
N GLY A 147 -0.97 28.18 31.54
CA GLY A 147 -0.22 29.12 30.71
C GLY A 147 -0.34 28.82 29.23
N VAL A 148 0.39 29.60 28.42
CA VAL A 148 0.28 29.60 26.96
C VAL A 148 1.54 28.95 26.35
N PRO A 149 1.42 27.88 25.55
CA PRO A 149 2.55 27.32 24.81
C PRO A 149 2.99 28.30 23.70
N SER A 150 4.26 28.29 23.33
CA SER A 150 4.80 29.21 22.31
C SER A 150 5.68 28.52 21.26
N PHE A 151 5.70 29.11 20.07
CA PHE A 151 6.42 28.60 18.89
C PHE A 151 7.89 29.07 18.89
N ASN A 152 8.77 28.30 18.24
CA ASN A 152 10.14 28.70 17.95
C ASN A 152 10.26 29.39 16.57
N GLU A 153 10.62 30.68 16.55
CA GLU A 153 10.62 31.51 15.31
C GLU A 153 11.60 31.05 14.22
N ASN A 154 12.72 30.40 14.56
CA ASN A 154 13.78 30.02 13.61
C ASN A 154 13.48 28.75 12.78
N SER A 155 12.27 28.21 12.86
CA SER A 155 11.91 26.89 12.29
C SER A 155 11.61 26.88 10.78
N GLN A 156 11.62 28.02 10.09
CA GLN A 156 11.31 28.12 8.64
C GLN A 156 12.35 27.48 7.70
N HIS A 157 13.50 27.02 8.19
CA HIS A 157 14.62 26.54 7.36
C HIS A 157 15.18 25.16 7.73
N SER A 158 14.50 24.38 8.57
CA SER A 158 14.88 22.98 8.81
C SER A 158 13.67 22.07 9.03
N GLU A 159 13.53 21.04 8.18
CA GLU A 159 12.53 19.97 8.31
C GLU A 159 12.69 19.13 9.61
N ASN A 160 13.72 19.41 10.41
CA ASN A 160 14.10 18.64 11.59
C ASN A 160 13.79 19.31 12.95
N ASP A 161 13.44 20.60 13.00
CA ASP A 161 13.11 21.27 14.27
C ASP A 161 11.62 21.25 14.61
N PHE A 162 11.14 20.06 14.97
CA PHE A 162 9.77 19.86 15.42
C PHE A 162 9.62 20.00 16.95
N GLN A 163 8.78 20.95 17.38
CA GLN A 163 8.13 20.92 18.69
C GLN A 163 6.91 19.99 18.58
N GLY A 164 6.98 18.81 19.20
CA GLY A 164 5.97 17.76 19.07
C GLY A 164 6.06 16.67 20.14
N ILE A 165 5.00 15.88 20.24
CA ILE A 165 4.79 14.86 21.29
C ILE A 165 5.80 13.71 21.23
N GLU A 166 6.47 13.50 20.09
CA GLU A 166 7.47 12.45 19.89
C GLU A 166 8.76 12.75 20.65
N ARG A 167 9.13 14.02 20.81
CA ARG A 167 10.27 14.39 21.67
C ARG A 167 9.97 14.00 23.13
N LEU A 168 8.72 14.18 23.58
CA LEU A 168 8.29 13.78 24.92
C LEU A 168 8.29 12.24 25.05
N ALA A 169 7.65 11.53 24.10
CA ALA A 169 7.56 10.08 24.11
C ALA A 169 8.92 9.38 24.06
N ASN A 170 9.86 9.88 23.25
CA ASN A 170 11.22 9.33 23.16
C ASN A 170 12.03 9.58 24.44
N SER A 171 11.85 10.74 25.09
CA SER A 171 12.55 11.05 26.36
C SER A 171 12.04 10.26 27.57
N LEU A 172 10.86 9.65 27.46
CA LEU A 172 10.19 8.85 28.49
C LEU A 172 9.91 7.41 28.03
N HIS A 173 10.68 6.91 27.05
CA HIS A 173 10.49 5.58 26.50
C HIS A 173 10.64 4.49 27.56
N GLY A 174 9.68 3.55 27.60
CA GLY A 174 9.66 2.43 28.55
C GLY A 174 9.13 2.75 29.95
N GLU A 175 8.85 4.02 30.27
CA GLU A 175 8.27 4.45 31.55
C GLU A 175 6.73 4.54 31.48
N VAL A 176 6.07 4.55 32.64
CA VAL A 176 4.61 4.70 32.74
C VAL A 176 4.27 6.14 33.11
N TRP A 177 3.57 6.84 32.22
CA TRP A 177 3.23 8.25 32.37
C TRP A 177 2.01 8.62 31.51
N GLN A 178 1.29 9.66 31.90
CA GLN A 178 0.07 10.13 31.23
C GLN A 178 0.09 11.65 31.09
N LEU A 179 -0.31 12.14 29.92
CA LEU A 179 -0.60 13.54 29.65
C LEU A 179 -2.04 13.61 29.12
N MET A 180 -2.88 14.40 29.76
CA MET A 180 -4.27 14.61 29.33
C MET A 180 -4.55 16.10 29.17
N VAL A 181 -5.17 16.48 28.05
CA VAL A 181 -5.64 17.84 27.79
C VAL A 181 -7.16 17.81 27.74
N VAL A 182 -7.80 18.63 28.58
CA VAL A 182 -9.26 18.82 28.59
C VAL A 182 -9.53 20.24 28.14
N ALA A 183 -10.23 20.38 27.02
CA ALA A 183 -10.50 21.64 26.34
C ALA A 183 -12.01 21.84 26.18
N GLU A 184 -12.57 22.77 26.94
CA GLU A 184 -13.99 23.16 26.86
C GLU A 184 -14.14 24.39 25.95
N PRO A 185 -14.97 24.34 24.89
CA PRO A 185 -15.17 25.48 24.01
C PRO A 185 -15.79 26.67 24.76
N GLY A 186 -15.25 27.87 24.50
CA GLY A 186 -15.80 29.13 24.99
C GLY A 186 -16.96 29.63 24.13
N SER A 187 -17.95 30.26 24.74
CA SER A 187 -19.00 30.95 23.98
C SER A 187 -18.48 32.23 23.34
N GLU A 188 -19.11 32.66 22.24
CA GLU A 188 -18.69 33.87 21.51
C GLU A 188 -18.77 35.13 22.41
N ASP A 189 -19.83 35.23 23.22
CA ASP A 189 -20.03 36.34 24.13
C ASP A 189 -18.92 36.44 25.19
N GLU A 190 -18.50 35.31 25.79
CA GLU A 190 -17.40 35.29 26.77
C GLU A 190 -16.03 35.67 26.16
N ILE A 191 -15.82 35.35 24.88
CA ILE A 191 -14.60 35.74 24.14
C ILE A 191 -14.62 37.24 23.85
N ARG A 192 -15.77 37.81 23.47
CA ARG A 192 -15.95 39.26 23.27
C ARG A 192 -15.80 40.03 24.59
N ASP A 193 -16.43 39.57 25.66
CA ASP A 193 -16.29 40.12 27.02
C ASP A 193 -14.81 40.16 27.49
N ALA A 194 -14.01 39.17 27.09
CA ALA A 194 -12.58 39.14 27.36
C ALA A 194 -11.79 40.13 26.50
N ILE A 195 -12.13 40.27 25.21
CA ILE A 195 -11.51 41.25 24.30
C ILE A 195 -11.79 42.69 24.78
N ASP A 196 -13.04 43.00 25.13
CA ASP A 196 -13.44 44.33 25.60
C ASP A 196 -12.77 44.66 26.94
N GLY A 197 -12.71 43.71 27.87
CA GLY A 197 -11.97 43.86 29.13
C GLY A 197 -10.45 44.04 28.94
N LEU A 198 -9.85 43.39 27.94
CA LEU A 198 -8.44 43.59 27.57
C LEU A 198 -8.20 44.98 26.97
N HIS A 199 -9.12 45.48 26.13
CA HIS A 199 -9.06 46.85 25.60
C HIS A 199 -9.22 47.91 26.70
N GLU A 200 -10.12 47.70 27.67
CA GLU A 200 -10.25 48.57 28.85
C GLU A 200 -8.94 48.59 29.67
N LEU A 201 -8.33 47.43 29.93
CA LEU A 201 -7.04 47.33 30.62
C LEU A 201 -5.90 48.04 29.87
N SER A 202 -5.80 47.87 28.54
CA SER A 202 -4.79 48.55 27.72
C SER A 202 -5.00 50.08 27.73
N THR A 203 -6.26 50.52 27.75
CA THR A 203 -6.62 51.94 27.90
C THR A 203 -6.20 52.50 29.26
N LEU A 204 -6.52 51.79 30.36
CA LEU A 204 -6.12 52.19 31.72
C LEU A 204 -4.59 52.20 31.89
N ALA A 205 -3.88 51.22 31.34
CA ALA A 205 -2.42 51.19 31.32
C ALA A 205 -1.85 52.41 30.55
N SER A 206 -2.44 52.73 29.40
CA SER A 206 -2.04 53.88 28.57
C SER A 206 -2.20 55.22 29.29
N MET A 207 -3.16 55.35 30.21
CA MET A 207 -3.32 56.56 31.04
C MET A 207 -2.18 56.76 32.05
N GLU A 208 -1.58 55.68 32.57
CA GLU A 208 -0.47 55.75 33.54
C GLU A 208 0.93 55.67 32.88
N VAL A 209 1.02 55.33 31.59
CA VAL A 209 2.31 55.06 30.92
C VAL A 209 3.21 56.30 30.80
N LYS A 210 2.62 57.49 30.64
CA LYS A 210 3.33 58.76 30.41
C LYS A 210 2.78 59.84 31.32
N GLN A 211 3.64 60.36 32.20
CA GLN A 211 3.34 61.50 33.05
C GLN A 211 4.13 62.72 32.60
N THR A 212 3.45 63.85 32.36
CA THR A 212 4.09 65.13 32.04
C THR A 212 3.82 66.12 33.17
N LEU A 213 4.88 66.50 33.88
CA LEU A 213 4.85 67.54 34.90
C LEU A 213 5.22 68.87 34.24
N GLN A 214 4.33 69.86 34.31
CA GLN A 214 4.60 71.21 33.85
C GLN A 214 4.39 72.20 35.00
N GLN A 215 5.47 72.78 35.50
CA GLN A 215 5.42 73.83 36.51
C GLN A 215 5.79 75.17 35.87
N GLY A 216 4.87 76.12 35.94
CA GLY A 216 5.09 77.51 35.52
C GLY A 216 5.00 78.44 36.72
N VAL A 217 5.98 79.32 36.88
CA VAL A 217 5.91 80.44 37.82
C VAL A 217 5.73 81.73 37.01
N ASN A 218 4.71 82.51 37.35
CA ASN A 218 4.37 83.74 36.64
C ASN A 218 4.20 84.88 37.66
N GLU A 219 5.31 85.53 38.04
CA GLU A 219 5.27 86.76 38.83
C GLU A 219 4.93 87.93 37.90
N SER A 220 3.75 88.52 38.11
CA SER A 220 3.35 89.76 37.44
C SER A 220 2.75 90.72 38.47
N THR A 221 3.27 91.95 38.49
CA THR A 221 2.70 93.06 39.27
C THR A 221 1.92 93.95 38.32
N SER A 222 0.61 94.03 38.53
CA SER A 222 -0.26 95.01 37.88
C SER A 222 -1.13 95.67 38.95
N ASN A 223 -1.27 96.99 38.88
CA ASN A 223 -2.06 97.77 39.81
C ASN A 223 -3.23 98.36 39.02
N ASN A 224 -4.47 97.99 39.34
CA ASN A 224 -5.63 98.28 38.50
C ASN A 224 -6.91 98.44 39.35
N GLU A 225 -7.71 99.46 39.07
CA GLU A 225 -8.91 99.84 39.83
C GLU A 225 -10.06 100.18 38.88
N SER A 226 -11.29 99.66 39.08
CA SER A 226 -12.44 99.96 38.20
C SER A 226 -13.82 99.59 38.80
N ARG A 227 -14.87 100.39 38.51
CA ARG A 227 -16.31 100.04 38.69
C ARG A 227 -17.26 100.83 37.73
N GLY A 228 -17.86 100.13 36.73
CA GLY A 228 -19.06 100.51 35.92
C GLY A 228 -18.87 101.44 34.68
N SER A 229 -19.82 101.58 33.71
CA SER A 229 -21.03 100.79 33.32
C SER A 229 -21.72 101.31 32.00
N SER A 230 -22.67 100.53 31.43
CA SER A 230 -23.62 100.83 30.30
C SER A 230 -23.14 100.78 28.83
N THR A 231 -24.11 100.69 27.90
CA THR A 231 -24.18 99.83 26.68
C THR A 231 -23.84 100.45 25.30
N GLY A 232 -23.46 99.62 24.29
CA GLY A 232 -23.37 99.98 22.85
C GLY A 232 -22.85 98.87 21.90
N THR A 233 -23.02 99.01 20.57
CA THR A 233 -22.81 97.93 19.55
C THR A 233 -21.58 98.10 18.61
N SER A 234 -21.07 96.97 18.07
CA SER A 234 -19.92 96.71 17.13
C SER A 234 -19.48 97.81 16.12
N THR A 235 -18.21 97.96 15.70
CA THR A 235 -17.34 97.01 14.92
C THR A 235 -15.83 97.26 15.05
N SER A 236 -14.98 96.25 14.79
CA SER A 236 -13.51 96.39 14.70
C SER A 236 -12.89 95.71 13.47
N ARG A 237 -12.04 96.44 12.74
CA ARG A 237 -11.03 95.89 11.82
C ARG A 237 -9.65 95.97 12.47
N THR A 238 -8.82 94.94 12.26
CA THR A 238 -7.45 94.89 12.77
C THR A 238 -6.48 94.48 11.66
N GLU A 239 -5.50 95.33 11.37
CA GLU A 239 -4.27 94.95 10.66
C GLU A 239 -3.14 94.86 11.69
N GLY A 240 -2.39 93.75 11.68
CA GLY A 240 -1.28 93.54 12.60
C GLY A 240 -0.03 93.05 11.87
N LYS A 241 1.09 93.75 12.06
CA LYS A 241 2.42 93.38 11.53
C LYS A 241 3.31 92.95 12.69
N SER A 242 3.75 91.69 12.70
CA SER A 242 4.61 91.13 13.75
C SER A 242 6.06 91.00 13.28
N VAL A 243 6.99 91.16 14.23
CA VAL A 243 8.42 90.87 14.09
C VAL A 243 8.82 90.04 15.31
N SER A 244 9.50 88.92 15.12
CA SER A 244 10.03 88.10 16.22
C SER A 244 11.53 87.89 16.05
N GLU A 245 12.30 88.23 17.09
CA GLU A 245 13.70 87.85 17.28
C GLU A 245 13.80 86.83 18.42
N SER A 246 14.68 85.84 18.28
CA SER A 246 14.95 84.85 19.32
C SER A 246 16.43 84.46 19.38
N GLU A 247 16.98 84.35 20.59
CA GLU A 247 18.30 83.76 20.88
C GLU A 247 18.16 82.55 21.79
N GLY A 248 18.99 81.54 21.56
CA GLY A 248 19.08 80.35 22.40
C GLY A 248 20.51 79.82 22.50
N THR A 249 20.85 79.30 23.68
CA THR A 249 22.11 78.59 23.98
C THR A 249 21.77 77.19 24.48
N SER A 250 22.55 76.20 24.05
CA SER A 250 22.43 74.81 24.54
C SER A 250 23.81 74.19 24.77
N SER A 251 23.90 73.28 25.74
CA SER A 251 25.10 72.49 26.00
C SER A 251 24.75 71.06 26.42
N SER A 252 25.31 70.07 25.72
CA SER A 252 25.23 68.64 26.05
C SER A 252 26.62 68.08 26.28
N ASN A 253 26.75 67.11 27.18
CA ASN A 253 27.92 66.23 27.27
C ASN A 253 27.47 64.78 27.26
N THR A 254 28.14 63.94 26.49
CA THR A 254 27.82 62.51 26.32
C THR A 254 29.12 61.73 26.22
N GLU A 255 29.28 60.71 27.08
CA GLU A 255 30.34 59.71 26.97
C GLU A 255 29.77 58.37 26.51
N GLY A 256 30.50 57.67 25.64
CA GLY A 256 30.19 56.31 25.23
C GLY A 256 31.45 55.53 24.88
N LYS A 257 31.48 54.24 25.25
CA LYS A 257 32.50 53.27 24.84
C LYS A 257 31.81 52.05 24.24
N GLY A 258 32.27 51.61 23.07
CA GLY A 258 31.71 50.48 22.36
C GLY A 258 32.76 49.73 21.55
N LYS A 259 32.67 48.40 21.58
CA LYS A 259 33.45 47.49 20.74
C LYS A 259 32.53 46.80 19.75
N SER A 260 32.91 46.84 18.48
CA SER A 260 32.21 46.12 17.41
C SER A 260 33.19 45.40 16.50
N ALA A 261 32.85 44.16 16.16
CA ALA A 261 33.54 43.36 15.16
C ALA A 261 32.52 42.90 14.13
N SER A 262 32.78 43.17 12.86
CA SER A 262 31.89 42.79 11.76
C SER A 262 32.68 42.11 10.64
N LYS A 263 32.14 41.01 10.13
CA LYS A 263 32.62 40.31 8.94
C LYS A 263 31.48 40.25 7.93
N SER A 264 31.73 40.71 6.71
CA SER A 264 30.84 40.54 5.57
C SER A 264 31.59 39.89 4.41
N ASP A 265 31.06 38.78 3.92
CA ASP A 265 31.50 38.13 2.68
C ASP A 265 30.37 38.31 1.65
N GLY A 266 30.67 38.96 0.52
CA GLY A 266 29.69 39.24 -0.53
C GLY A 266 30.21 38.83 -1.91
N SER A 267 29.34 38.27 -2.74
CA SER A 267 29.62 38.01 -4.15
C SER A 267 28.52 38.62 -5.01
N THR A 268 28.92 39.32 -6.07
CA THR A 268 28.00 39.97 -7.02
C THR A 268 28.28 39.45 -8.42
N ASN A 269 27.28 38.84 -9.04
CA ASN A 269 27.34 38.31 -10.40
C ASN A 269 26.49 39.21 -11.30
N THR A 270 27.12 39.93 -12.24
CA THR A 270 26.44 40.93 -13.07
C THR A 270 26.50 40.51 -14.54
N GLN A 271 25.35 40.29 -15.17
CA GLN A 271 25.26 40.12 -16.62
C GLN A 271 24.81 41.41 -17.28
N ASN A 272 25.60 41.91 -18.24
CA ASN A 272 25.06 42.80 -19.26
C ASN A 272 25.80 42.66 -20.60
N ARG A 273 25.16 43.16 -21.66
CA ARG A 273 25.18 42.59 -23.01
C ARG A 273 26.41 42.88 -23.89
N THR A 274 27.60 42.46 -23.43
CA THR A 274 28.81 42.26 -24.27
C THR A 274 29.72 41.22 -23.60
N GLU A 275 30.37 40.35 -24.38
CA GLU A 275 31.08 39.18 -23.84
C GLU A 275 32.24 39.52 -22.89
N LYS A 276 32.01 39.36 -21.58
CA LYS A 276 32.98 38.88 -20.56
C LYS A 276 32.29 38.73 -19.20
N LYS A 277 32.39 37.54 -18.58
CA LYS A 277 32.06 37.36 -17.16
C LYS A 277 33.22 37.88 -16.30
N SER A 278 32.90 38.63 -15.25
CA SER A 278 33.81 38.91 -14.15
C SER A 278 33.17 38.38 -12.86
N VAL A 279 33.96 37.66 -12.06
CA VAL A 279 33.57 37.17 -10.74
C VAL A 279 34.57 37.74 -9.75
N GLY A 280 34.10 38.58 -8.84
CA GLY A 280 34.87 39.13 -7.74
C GLY A 280 34.28 38.69 -6.41
N SER A 281 35.14 38.28 -5.48
CA SER A 281 34.79 37.99 -4.10
C SER A 281 35.64 38.88 -3.19
N SER A 282 35.00 39.60 -2.27
CA SER A 282 35.70 40.42 -1.28
C SER A 282 35.24 40.06 0.13
N SER A 283 36.18 39.63 0.96
CA SER A 283 36.01 39.44 2.39
C SER A 283 36.67 40.60 3.13
N THR A 284 35.97 41.23 4.07
CA THR A 284 36.55 42.31 4.88
C THR A 284 36.26 42.08 6.36
N LEU A 285 37.30 42.16 7.19
CA LEU A 285 37.21 42.09 8.65
C LEU A 285 37.58 43.46 9.20
N THR A 286 36.70 44.06 10.00
CA THR A 286 36.99 45.30 10.72
C THR A 286 36.69 45.12 12.20
N THR A 287 37.68 45.45 13.04
CA THR A 287 37.55 45.56 14.49
C THR A 287 37.92 46.98 14.89
N GLY A 288 37.00 47.64 15.60
CA GLY A 288 37.17 49.02 16.06
C GLY A 288 36.91 49.12 17.55
N ASP A 289 37.79 49.83 18.25
CA ASP A 289 37.61 50.26 19.64
C ASP A 289 37.50 51.78 19.61
N SER A 290 36.44 52.35 20.19
CA SER A 290 36.22 53.80 20.15
C SER A 290 35.68 54.33 21.47
N SER A 291 36.21 55.50 21.85
CA SER A 291 35.76 56.31 22.97
C SER A 291 35.69 57.75 22.50
N ASN A 292 34.52 58.35 22.58
CA ASN A 292 34.31 59.76 22.26
C ASN A 292 33.71 60.46 23.48
N GLU A 293 34.24 61.63 23.81
CA GLU A 293 33.64 62.61 24.70
C GLU A 293 33.41 63.88 23.86
N SER A 294 32.19 64.42 23.89
CA SER A 294 31.83 65.57 23.06
C SER A 294 31.00 66.59 23.81
N ILE A 295 31.59 67.78 24.01
CA ILE A 295 30.93 68.97 24.54
C ILE A 295 30.64 69.89 23.36
N THR A 296 29.37 70.10 23.03
CA THR A 296 28.97 71.05 21.98
C THR A 296 28.22 72.22 22.59
N LYS A 297 28.64 73.46 22.25
CA LYS A 297 27.91 74.69 22.56
C LYS A 297 27.65 75.45 21.27
N GLY A 298 26.39 75.83 21.04
CA GLY A 298 25.95 76.56 19.85
C GLY A 298 25.03 77.73 20.23
N THR A 299 24.99 78.73 19.35
CA THR A 299 24.12 79.91 19.42
C THR A 299 23.58 80.19 18.02
N ASN A 300 22.31 80.58 17.91
CA ASN A 300 21.69 80.95 16.63
C ASN A 300 20.73 82.13 16.82
N LYS A 301 20.63 82.98 15.79
CA LYS A 301 19.72 84.14 15.71
C LYS A 301 18.92 84.08 14.41
N GLY A 302 17.66 84.49 14.45
CA GLY A 302 16.79 84.60 13.28
C GLY A 302 15.65 85.60 13.48
N ILE A 303 15.18 86.19 12.38
CA ILE A 303 14.11 87.20 12.35
C ILE A 303 13.06 86.78 11.31
N SER A 304 11.77 86.94 11.62
CA SER A 304 10.68 86.69 10.67
C SER A 304 9.55 87.75 10.76
N HIS A 305 8.77 87.86 9.68
CA HIS A 305 7.67 88.83 9.54
C HIS A 305 6.41 88.18 8.97
N SER A 306 5.23 88.55 9.48
CA SER A 306 3.92 88.14 8.93
C SER A 306 2.85 89.21 9.11
N LEU A 307 1.75 89.10 8.34
CA LEU A 307 0.59 90.00 8.29
C LEU A 307 -0.69 89.18 8.16
N ASN A 308 -1.72 89.47 8.95
CA ASN A 308 -3.04 88.83 8.91
C ASN A 308 -4.16 89.86 9.21
N SER A 309 -5.39 89.60 8.76
CA SER A 309 -6.60 90.38 9.11
C SER A 309 -7.83 89.48 9.28
N SER A 310 -8.78 89.86 10.16
CA SER A 310 -10.06 89.18 10.36
C SER A 310 -11.11 90.14 10.97
N GLU A 311 -12.40 89.80 10.85
CA GLU A 311 -13.52 90.63 11.31
C GLU A 311 -14.63 89.76 11.92
N THR A 312 -15.08 90.08 13.14
CA THR A 312 -16.07 89.29 13.89
C THR A 312 -17.00 90.20 14.69
N LYS A 313 -18.28 89.84 14.83
CA LYS A 313 -19.27 90.59 15.64
C LYS A 313 -19.82 89.74 16.78
N GLY A 314 -19.70 90.26 18.00
CA GLY A 314 -20.37 89.78 19.20
C GLY A 314 -20.83 90.97 20.05
N SER A 315 -21.80 90.75 20.93
CA SER A 315 -22.34 91.78 21.85
C SER A 315 -22.21 91.28 23.29
N THR A 316 -21.39 91.98 24.07
CA THR A 316 -21.12 91.64 25.48
C THR A 316 -20.97 92.96 26.24
N ASP A 317 -21.71 93.12 27.34
CA ASP A 317 -21.79 94.39 28.06
C ASP A 317 -20.71 94.46 29.16
N SER A 318 -19.61 95.14 28.86
CA SER A 318 -18.62 95.57 29.84
C SER A 318 -17.89 96.80 29.35
N ARG A 319 -17.64 97.79 30.23
CA ARG A 319 -16.78 98.93 29.89
C ARG A 319 -15.94 99.38 31.08
N SER A 320 -14.68 98.98 31.06
CA SER A 320 -13.58 99.73 31.64
C SER A 320 -13.19 100.88 30.70
N HIS A 321 -12.64 101.96 31.24
CA HIS A 321 -11.95 102.98 30.46
C HIS A 321 -10.46 102.92 30.83
N ASN A 322 -9.67 102.27 29.99
CA ASN A 322 -8.22 102.17 30.19
C ASN A 322 -7.52 103.41 29.62
N ILE A 323 -6.70 104.08 30.43
CA ILE A 323 -5.55 104.85 29.95
C ILE A 323 -4.32 104.04 30.33
N THR A 324 -3.70 103.39 29.34
CA THR A 324 -2.56 102.50 29.57
C THR A 324 -1.26 103.16 29.10
N SER A 325 -0.44 103.59 30.07
CA SER A 325 0.98 103.90 29.85
C SER A 325 1.81 103.02 30.78
N GLY A 326 2.28 101.88 30.26
CA GLY A 326 3.05 100.92 31.06
C GLY A 326 3.85 99.96 30.18
N THR A 327 5.15 99.91 30.41
CA THR A 327 6.06 98.91 29.84
C THR A 327 6.04 97.65 30.69
N SER A 328 5.58 96.52 30.16
CA SER A 328 5.64 95.23 30.84
C SER A 328 7.01 94.56 30.66
N HIS A 329 7.61 94.13 31.76
CA HIS A 329 8.69 93.14 31.76
C HIS A 329 8.21 91.93 32.55
N GLY A 330 8.17 90.77 31.90
CA GLY A 330 7.78 89.50 32.52
C GLY A 330 8.72 88.40 32.07
N THR A 331 9.44 87.81 33.02
CA THR A 331 10.24 86.59 32.80
C THR A 331 9.39 85.39 33.17
N GLN A 332 8.91 84.65 32.16
CA GLN A 332 8.27 83.35 32.34
C GLN A 332 9.33 82.25 32.35
N ALA A 333 9.36 81.46 33.42
CA ALA A 333 10.12 80.21 33.50
C ALA A 333 9.13 79.05 33.60
N THR A 334 9.21 78.10 32.66
CA THR A 334 8.42 76.87 32.65
C THR A 334 9.36 75.67 32.62
N LEU A 335 9.27 74.82 33.64
CA LEU A 335 9.99 73.55 33.70
C LEU A 335 9.03 72.42 33.31
N GLY A 336 9.31 71.78 32.18
CA GLY A 336 8.65 70.54 31.76
C GLY A 336 9.53 69.33 32.12
N ARG A 337 8.95 68.34 32.81
CA ARG A 337 9.56 67.02 33.03
C ARG A 337 8.61 65.95 32.51
N GLU A 338 9.15 64.99 31.77
CA GLU A 338 8.40 63.84 31.29
C GLU A 338 8.97 62.55 31.90
N ARG A 339 8.08 61.65 32.34
CA ARG A 339 8.43 60.30 32.80
C ARG A 339 7.59 59.30 32.01
N ILE A 340 8.25 58.31 31.41
CA ILE A 340 7.62 57.16 30.77
C ILE A 340 7.90 55.92 31.63
N ASN A 341 6.85 55.18 31.98
CA ASN A 341 6.98 53.93 32.71
C ASN A 341 7.21 52.75 31.75
N LYS A 342 8.49 52.36 31.58
CA LYS A 342 8.88 51.25 30.70
C LYS A 342 8.26 49.89 31.06
N GLN A 343 7.85 49.66 32.31
CA GLN A 343 7.16 48.42 32.69
C GLN A 343 5.72 48.39 32.17
N ILE A 344 5.01 49.53 32.25
CA ILE A 344 3.64 49.68 31.73
C ILE A 344 3.66 49.70 30.20
N GLU A 345 4.63 50.37 29.57
CA GLU A 345 4.81 50.36 28.11
C GLU A 345 5.04 48.94 27.55
N TYR A 346 5.83 48.12 28.26
CA TYR A 346 6.00 46.71 27.92
C TYR A 346 4.71 45.90 28.12
N LEU A 347 3.93 46.16 29.19
CA LEU A 347 2.64 45.50 29.41
C LEU A 347 1.63 45.83 28.32
N ILE A 348 1.47 47.11 27.93
CA ILE A 348 0.62 47.54 26.81
C ILE A 348 1.03 46.80 25.54
N LYS A 349 2.34 46.78 25.22
CA LYS A 349 2.85 46.06 24.06
C LYS A 349 2.49 44.57 24.08
N GLN A 350 2.60 43.90 25.23
CA GLN A 350 2.21 42.49 25.37
C GLN A 350 0.69 42.27 25.25
N LEU A 351 -0.13 43.17 25.80
CA LEU A 351 -1.59 43.09 25.68
C LEU A 351 -2.02 43.28 24.22
N ASP A 352 -1.56 44.34 23.56
CA ASP A 352 -1.98 44.72 22.20
C ASP A 352 -1.39 43.80 21.12
N GLU A 353 -0.09 43.47 21.17
CA GLU A 353 0.57 42.67 20.13
C GLU A 353 0.44 41.15 20.33
N SER A 354 0.11 40.67 21.54
CA SER A 354 0.05 39.22 21.83
C SER A 354 -1.31 38.77 22.37
N VAL A 355 -1.75 39.30 23.52
CA VAL A 355 -2.94 38.75 24.20
C VAL A 355 -4.22 39.03 23.40
N ILE A 356 -4.46 40.29 23.02
CA ILE A 356 -5.66 40.69 22.26
C ILE A 356 -5.70 39.98 20.91
N GLN A 357 -4.58 39.91 20.17
CA GLN A 357 -4.51 39.19 18.89
C GLN A 357 -4.84 37.71 19.04
N ARG A 358 -4.38 37.05 20.11
CA ARG A 358 -4.71 35.64 20.39
C ARG A 358 -6.22 35.42 20.65
N PHE A 359 -6.87 36.33 21.37
CA PHE A 359 -8.33 36.27 21.60
C PHE A 359 -9.11 36.59 20.33
N GLN A 360 -8.68 37.57 19.51
CA GLN A 360 -9.29 37.85 18.20
C GLN A 360 -9.18 36.65 17.23
N LEU A 361 -8.04 35.95 17.21
CA LEU A 361 -7.90 34.70 16.46
C LEU A 361 -8.80 33.59 17.03
N GLY A 362 -8.93 33.53 18.36
CA GLY A 362 -9.86 32.63 19.04
C GLY A 362 -11.33 32.88 18.71
N LEU A 363 -11.73 34.14 18.55
CA LEU A 363 -13.07 34.52 18.09
C LEU A 363 -13.37 34.02 16.67
N GLN A 364 -12.36 33.98 15.79
CA GLN A 364 -12.50 33.55 14.39
C GLN A 364 -12.43 32.04 14.18
N LYS A 365 -11.64 31.32 15.00
CA LYS A 365 -11.32 29.89 14.80
C LYS A 365 -11.62 28.99 16.00
N GLY A 366 -12.19 29.52 17.07
CA GLY A 366 -12.44 28.81 18.34
C GLY A 366 -11.41 29.10 19.42
N MET A 367 -11.90 29.34 20.64
CA MET A 367 -11.13 29.52 21.87
C MET A 367 -11.60 28.49 22.91
N PHE A 368 -10.67 27.88 23.64
CA PHE A 368 -10.94 26.79 24.57
C PHE A 368 -10.38 27.07 25.95
N ARG A 369 -11.20 26.83 26.98
CA ARG A 369 -10.77 26.75 28.37
C ARG A 369 -10.06 25.41 28.56
N THR A 370 -8.75 25.45 28.71
CA THR A 370 -7.92 24.26 28.65
C THR A 370 -7.24 23.97 29.98
N ALA A 371 -7.35 22.74 30.46
CA ALA A 371 -6.56 22.21 31.57
C ALA A 371 -5.67 21.06 31.06
N VAL A 372 -4.39 21.06 31.44
CA VAL A 372 -3.41 20.04 31.03
C VAL A 372 -2.93 19.27 32.25
N TYR A 373 -3.33 18.02 32.38
CA TYR A 373 -2.98 17.14 33.49
C TYR A 373 -1.81 16.24 33.12
N LEU A 374 -0.83 16.15 34.02
CA LEU A 374 0.34 15.28 33.91
C LEU A 374 0.34 14.30 35.07
N SER A 375 0.57 13.01 34.82
CA SER A 375 0.62 12.00 35.89
C SER A 375 1.65 10.91 35.64
N SER A 376 2.25 10.40 36.72
CA SER A 376 3.02 9.15 36.70
C SER A 376 3.00 8.48 38.08
N PRO A 377 2.96 7.13 38.15
CA PRO A 377 3.14 6.40 39.41
C PRO A 377 4.51 6.64 40.08
N ARG A 378 5.52 7.08 39.32
CA ARG A 378 6.88 7.30 39.81
C ARG A 378 7.24 8.77 39.83
N ARG A 379 7.71 9.26 41.00
CA ARG A 379 8.16 10.65 41.17
C ARG A 379 9.23 11.08 40.16
N ASP A 380 10.23 10.23 39.90
CA ASP A 380 11.33 10.56 38.99
C ASP A 380 10.86 10.67 37.53
N THR A 381 9.87 9.88 37.14
CA THR A 381 9.24 9.96 35.81
C THR A 381 8.33 11.19 35.72
N TYR A 382 7.57 11.51 36.77
CA TYR A 382 6.77 12.72 36.86
C TYR A 382 7.62 14.01 36.76
N GLU A 383 8.73 14.08 37.47
CA GLU A 383 9.67 15.22 37.39
C GLU A 383 10.29 15.35 35.98
N ARG A 384 10.61 14.23 35.30
CA ARG A 384 11.04 14.27 33.88
C ARG A 384 9.91 14.70 32.93
N LEU A 385 8.70 14.18 33.10
CA LEU A 385 7.52 14.50 32.30
C LEU A 385 7.20 16.00 32.33
N THR A 386 7.17 16.57 33.54
CA THR A 386 6.82 17.97 33.76
C THR A 386 7.85 18.95 33.18
N GLN A 387 9.15 18.66 33.35
CA GLN A 387 10.21 19.45 32.70
C GLN A 387 10.25 19.22 31.19
N GLY A 388 9.94 18.02 30.71
CA GLY A 388 9.81 17.68 29.29
C GLY A 388 8.72 18.51 28.61
N VAL A 389 7.50 18.53 29.17
CA VAL A 389 6.38 19.35 28.67
C VAL A 389 6.76 20.83 28.65
N ARG A 390 7.36 21.35 29.73
CA ARG A 390 7.77 22.76 29.79
C ARG A 390 8.86 23.10 28.77
N SER A 391 9.85 22.23 28.55
CA SER A 391 10.97 22.49 27.63
C SER A 391 10.63 22.28 26.15
N ILE A 392 9.63 21.46 25.83
CA ILE A 392 9.20 21.21 24.44
C ILE A 392 8.19 22.26 23.98
N PHE A 393 7.22 22.62 24.83
CA PHE A 393 6.09 23.48 24.45
C PHE A 393 6.24 24.95 24.87
N GLN A 394 7.27 25.32 25.64
CA GLN A 394 7.68 26.72 25.78
C GLN A 394 8.71 27.06 24.69
N GLY A 395 8.30 27.88 23.73
CA GLY A 395 9.19 28.40 22.69
C GLY A 395 10.08 29.54 23.16
N ASN A 396 10.92 30.04 22.25
CA ASN A 396 11.94 31.04 22.51
C ASN A 396 11.45 32.50 22.67
N GLN A 397 10.17 32.79 22.38
CA GLN A 397 9.59 34.12 22.57
C GLN A 397 9.25 34.41 24.04
N PRO A 398 9.55 35.62 24.57
CA PRO A 398 9.05 36.07 25.87
C PRO A 398 7.55 36.38 25.77
N GLY A 399 6.74 35.80 26.66
CA GLY A 399 5.30 36.02 26.74
C GLY A 399 4.82 36.31 28.16
N LEU A 400 3.70 37.03 28.27
CA LEU A 400 3.12 37.44 29.55
C LEU A 400 2.66 36.25 30.43
N THR A 401 2.24 35.14 29.83
CA THR A 401 1.77 33.94 30.55
C THR A 401 2.58 32.70 30.15
N PRO A 402 3.78 32.49 30.74
CA PRO A 402 4.58 31.29 30.50
C PRO A 402 3.88 30.03 31.03
N LEU A 403 4.29 28.86 30.54
CA LEU A 403 3.87 27.57 31.06
C LEU A 403 4.35 27.38 32.51
N GLN A 404 3.39 27.11 33.39
CA GLN A 404 3.58 26.85 34.81
C GLN A 404 3.05 25.49 35.20
N LEU A 405 3.80 24.80 36.04
CA LEU A 405 3.40 23.57 36.71
C LEU A 405 2.90 23.88 38.12
N MET A 406 1.86 23.17 38.55
CA MET A 406 1.39 23.14 39.92
C MET A 406 1.06 21.68 40.29
N ASP A 407 1.70 21.17 41.34
CA ASP A 407 1.44 19.83 41.86
C ASP A 407 0.05 19.78 42.52
N LEU A 408 -0.73 18.73 42.23
CA LEU A 408 -2.03 18.49 42.84
C LEU A 408 -1.88 17.54 44.04
N GLU A 409 -2.80 17.62 45.00
CA GLU A 409 -2.79 16.75 46.18
C GLU A 409 -2.94 15.27 45.78
N GLN A 410 -2.02 14.42 46.28
CA GLN A 410 -1.98 12.99 45.92
C GLN A 410 -3.29 12.27 46.29
N GLY A 411 -3.81 11.46 45.35
CA GLY A 411 -4.89 10.51 45.61
C GLY A 411 -6.33 11.08 45.66
N ARG A 412 -6.61 12.21 45.01
CA ARG A 412 -7.97 12.81 44.95
C ARG A 412 -8.61 12.89 43.55
N PHE A 413 -7.87 12.49 42.50
CA PHE A 413 -8.17 12.78 41.11
C PHE A 413 -8.35 11.51 40.27
N ASP A 414 -9.57 10.98 40.25
CA ASP A 414 -9.96 9.95 39.29
C ASP A 414 -10.18 10.55 37.87
N LEU A 415 -10.17 9.69 36.84
CA LEU A 415 -10.39 10.12 35.45
C LEU A 415 -11.67 10.97 35.30
N LYS A 416 -12.81 10.56 35.89
CA LYS A 416 -14.11 11.24 35.70
C LYS A 416 -14.12 12.66 36.26
N ARG A 417 -13.44 12.90 37.38
CA ARG A 417 -13.22 14.23 37.95
C ARG A 417 -12.35 15.07 37.02
N LEU A 418 -11.24 14.50 36.54
CA LEU A 418 -10.29 15.19 35.67
C LEU A 418 -10.87 15.57 34.30
N LEU A 419 -11.98 14.97 33.85
CA LEU A 419 -12.73 15.42 32.65
C LEU A 419 -13.46 16.77 32.84
N ARG A 420 -13.41 17.38 34.03
CA ARG A 420 -14.00 18.68 34.33
C ARG A 420 -12.92 19.73 34.54
N LEU A 421 -13.28 20.98 34.25
CA LEU A 421 -12.49 22.11 34.71
C LEU A 421 -12.72 22.35 36.21
N HIS A 422 -11.66 22.77 36.87
CA HIS A 422 -11.57 22.94 38.32
C HIS A 422 -11.36 24.42 38.66
N MET A 423 -11.41 24.80 39.94
CA MET A 423 -11.34 26.21 40.35
C MET A 423 -10.14 26.50 41.26
N TYR A 424 -9.52 27.67 41.11
CA TYR A 424 -8.50 28.14 42.05
C TYR A 424 -9.13 28.63 43.35
N GLN A 425 -8.51 28.30 44.48
CA GLN A 425 -8.88 28.82 45.80
C GLN A 425 -8.28 30.21 46.01
N GLY A 426 -9.12 31.26 45.93
CA GLY A 426 -8.71 32.62 46.25
C GLY A 426 -9.61 33.68 45.64
N ARG A 427 -9.30 34.96 45.91
CA ARG A 427 -9.86 36.11 45.19
C ARG A 427 -8.77 36.73 44.33
N PHE A 428 -9.08 36.93 43.06
CA PHE A 428 -8.20 37.52 42.05
C PHE A 428 -8.95 38.63 41.32
N ALA A 429 -8.25 39.67 40.84
CA ALA A 429 -8.91 40.74 40.10
C ALA A 429 -9.24 40.27 38.67
N ARG A 430 -10.48 40.51 38.19
CA ARG A 430 -10.95 40.14 36.84
C ARG A 430 -9.95 40.54 35.75
N GLY A 431 -9.40 41.75 35.83
CA GLY A 431 -8.44 42.25 34.87
C GLY A 431 -7.09 41.52 34.86
N GLN A 432 -6.59 41.09 36.03
CA GLN A 432 -5.35 40.31 36.12
C GLN A 432 -5.55 38.91 35.50
N LEU A 433 -6.70 38.29 35.74
CA LEU A 433 -7.07 37.00 35.15
C LEU A 433 -7.17 37.09 33.61
N MET A 434 -7.87 38.12 33.10
CA MET A 434 -8.01 38.36 31.66
C MET A 434 -6.67 38.63 30.98
N ALA A 435 -5.83 39.51 31.53
CA ALA A 435 -4.50 39.81 31.01
C ALA A 435 -3.63 38.55 30.87
N HIS A 436 -3.75 37.60 31.81
CA HIS A 436 -3.02 36.35 31.74
C HIS A 436 -3.73 35.23 30.95
N GLY A 437 -4.94 35.45 30.45
CA GLY A 437 -5.73 34.44 29.74
C GLY A 437 -6.25 33.33 30.65
N VAL A 438 -6.48 33.59 31.93
CA VAL A 438 -7.10 32.64 32.87
C VAL A 438 -8.62 32.70 32.72
N PRO A 439 -9.34 31.58 32.48
CA PRO A 439 -10.78 31.60 32.35
C PRO A 439 -11.48 31.94 33.67
N ILE A 440 -12.68 32.48 33.55
CA ILE A 440 -13.52 32.93 34.66
C ILE A 440 -14.88 32.27 34.50
N ASP A 441 -15.47 31.77 35.58
CA ASP A 441 -16.84 31.24 35.55
C ASP A 441 -17.91 32.35 35.60
N SER A 442 -19.17 31.97 35.47
CA SER A 442 -20.32 32.89 35.53
C SER A 442 -20.48 33.60 36.88
N TYR A 443 -19.76 33.18 37.93
CA TYR A 443 -19.77 33.76 39.27
C TYR A 443 -18.54 34.63 39.55
N GLY A 444 -17.62 34.78 38.59
CA GLY A 444 -16.40 35.58 38.72
C GLY A 444 -15.22 34.85 39.37
N ALA A 445 -15.30 33.54 39.57
CA ALA A 445 -14.23 32.72 40.14
C ALA A 445 -13.23 32.27 39.05
N ALA A 446 -11.95 32.15 39.42
CA ALA A 446 -10.88 31.79 38.50
C ALA A 446 -10.85 30.27 38.25
N VAL A 447 -10.96 29.88 36.98
CA VAL A 447 -10.85 28.50 36.53
C VAL A 447 -9.38 28.08 36.51
N ALA A 448 -9.10 26.88 37.01
CA ALA A 448 -7.79 26.23 37.00
C ALA A 448 -7.46 25.70 35.60
N GLY A 449 -7.18 26.62 34.68
CA GLY A 449 -6.89 26.37 33.27
C GLY A 449 -6.41 27.62 32.55
N SER A 450 -6.37 27.59 31.23
CA SER A 450 -5.92 28.70 30.39
C SER A 450 -6.70 28.75 29.09
N TRP A 451 -6.99 29.96 28.62
CA TRP A 451 -7.60 30.24 27.33
C TRP A 451 -6.57 30.01 26.22
N LEU A 452 -6.78 28.97 25.42
CA LEU A 452 -5.97 28.62 24.25
C LEU A 452 -6.85 28.68 23.00
N ASN A 453 -6.37 29.34 21.93
CA ASN A 453 -7.03 29.22 20.62
C ASN A 453 -6.63 27.89 19.95
N THR A 454 -7.28 27.56 18.84
CA THR A 454 -6.98 26.33 18.08
C THR A 454 -5.51 26.19 17.66
N ARG A 455 -4.82 27.29 17.36
CA ARG A 455 -3.39 27.28 17.02
C ARG A 455 -2.53 26.91 18.23
N ASP A 456 -2.76 27.54 19.38
CA ASP A 456 -2.01 27.25 20.61
C ASP A 456 -2.27 25.81 21.09
N LEU A 457 -3.53 25.37 21.03
CA LEU A 457 -3.95 24.04 21.45
C LEU A 457 -3.39 22.93 20.53
N SER A 458 -3.23 23.18 19.23
CA SER A 458 -2.62 22.25 18.25
C SER A 458 -1.14 21.93 18.48
N LEU A 459 -0.46 22.65 19.39
CA LEU A 459 0.88 22.27 19.86
C LEU A 459 0.84 21.13 20.88
N LEU A 460 -0.18 21.11 21.74
CA LEU A 460 -0.32 20.16 22.85
C LEU A 460 -1.13 18.93 22.46
N VAL A 461 -2.17 19.16 21.64
CA VAL A 461 -3.03 18.15 21.04
C VAL A 461 -2.53 17.93 19.63
N GLY A 462 -1.99 16.74 19.33
CA GLY A 462 -1.42 16.44 18.02
C GLY A 462 -1.32 14.94 17.77
N VAL A 463 -1.01 14.58 16.53
CA VAL A 463 -0.64 13.21 16.14
C VAL A 463 0.87 13.17 15.86
N PRO A 464 1.54 12.02 15.97
CA PRO A 464 2.96 11.93 15.67
C PRO A 464 3.23 11.94 14.16
N GLY A 465 4.25 12.68 13.73
CA GLY A 465 4.77 12.72 12.36
C GLY A 465 5.93 11.75 12.12
N ARG A 466 6.35 11.02 13.16
CA ARG A 466 7.35 9.96 13.12
C ARG A 466 6.79 8.69 13.75
N GLU A 467 7.26 7.54 13.28
CA GLU A 467 6.86 6.25 13.84
C GLU A 467 7.30 6.15 15.31
N LEU A 468 6.38 5.71 16.16
CA LEU A 468 6.62 5.51 17.59
C LEU A 468 6.10 4.12 18.00
N PRO A 469 6.77 3.41 18.92
CA PRO A 469 6.24 2.17 19.47
C PRO A 469 4.81 2.40 19.99
N GLY A 470 3.83 1.64 19.48
CA GLY A 470 2.41 1.76 19.84
C GLY A 470 1.54 2.63 18.89
N VAL A 471 2.12 3.50 18.07
CA VAL A 471 1.41 4.28 17.04
C VAL A 471 2.12 4.13 15.70
N ALA A 472 1.58 3.29 14.82
CA ALA A 472 2.22 2.95 13.55
C ALA A 472 2.12 4.12 12.55
N LEU A 473 3.20 4.39 11.83
CA LEU A 473 3.19 5.36 10.73
C LEU A 473 2.95 4.61 9.41
N ARG A 474 1.94 5.03 8.65
CA ARG A 474 1.69 4.53 7.29
C ARG A 474 2.17 5.57 6.29
N GLU A 475 2.63 5.11 5.14
CA GLU A 475 2.79 5.99 3.97
C GLU A 475 1.58 5.80 3.06
N SER A 476 0.88 6.90 2.76
CA SER A 476 -0.09 6.95 1.67
C SER A 476 0.61 7.33 0.36
N VAL A 477 0.24 6.66 -0.73
CA VAL A 477 0.44 7.18 -2.08
C VAL A 477 -0.92 7.18 -2.76
N ASP A 478 -1.22 8.24 -3.50
CA ASP A 478 -2.50 8.38 -4.18
C ASP A 478 -2.52 7.56 -5.48
N PHE A 479 -3.63 6.84 -5.68
CA PHE A 479 -3.92 6.05 -6.87
C PHE A 479 -5.29 6.47 -7.43
N GLY A 480 -5.64 5.99 -8.62
CA GLY A 480 -6.95 6.22 -9.20
C GLY A 480 -8.08 5.69 -8.32
N LEU A 481 -9.12 6.49 -8.09
CA LEU A 481 -10.35 6.10 -7.38
C LEU A 481 -11.56 5.95 -8.31
N ASN A 482 -11.46 6.49 -9.53
CA ASN A 482 -12.56 6.59 -10.49
C ASN A 482 -12.34 5.62 -11.65
N ILE A 483 -12.96 4.44 -11.55
CA ILE A 483 -12.98 3.43 -12.62
C ILE A 483 -14.08 3.79 -13.64
N PRO A 484 -13.84 3.68 -14.96
CA PRO A 484 -14.89 3.82 -15.96
C PRO A 484 -16.06 2.87 -15.71
N VAL A 485 -17.24 3.43 -15.44
CA VAL A 485 -18.47 2.64 -15.28
C VAL A 485 -18.93 2.16 -16.65
N ASN A 486 -18.53 0.95 -17.02
CA ASN A 486 -19.07 0.25 -18.18
C ASN A 486 -20.56 0.00 -17.93
N GLY A 487 -21.42 0.70 -18.68
CA GLY A 487 -22.83 0.89 -18.32
C GLY A 487 -23.65 -0.40 -18.24
N SER A 488 -24.49 -0.47 -17.20
CA SER A 488 -25.58 -1.46 -16.98
C SER A 488 -25.22 -2.96 -16.92
N ASP A 489 -23.99 -3.36 -17.23
CA ASP A 489 -23.62 -4.76 -17.30
C ASP A 489 -23.20 -5.32 -15.92
N HIS A 490 -24.20 -5.60 -15.08
CA HIS A 490 -24.04 -6.24 -13.77
C HIS A 490 -23.48 -7.69 -13.85
N SER A 491 -23.17 -8.20 -15.05
CA SER A 491 -22.54 -9.50 -15.31
C SER A 491 -21.01 -9.52 -15.14
N GLY A 492 -20.40 -8.38 -14.73
CA GLY A 492 -18.96 -8.23 -14.54
C GLY A 492 -18.41 -8.85 -13.24
N ILE A 493 -17.23 -9.44 -13.34
CA ILE A 493 -16.47 -10.15 -12.30
C ILE A 493 -16.14 -9.22 -11.13
N LYS A 494 -16.51 -9.61 -9.91
CA LYS A 494 -16.22 -8.85 -8.68
C LYS A 494 -14.82 -9.19 -8.18
N LEU A 495 -13.81 -8.48 -8.66
CA LEU A 495 -12.41 -8.77 -8.37
C LEU A 495 -11.98 -8.36 -6.96
N ALA A 496 -12.14 -7.08 -6.64
CA ALA A 496 -11.50 -6.43 -5.48
C ALA A 496 -12.30 -5.21 -4.99
N ARG A 497 -11.98 -4.71 -3.79
CA ARG A 497 -12.45 -3.41 -3.28
C ARG A 497 -11.38 -2.35 -3.49
N ILE A 498 -11.75 -1.12 -3.84
CA ILE A 498 -10.78 -0.01 -3.95
C ILE A 498 -10.23 0.31 -2.56
N LEU A 499 -8.91 0.51 -2.48
CA LEU A 499 -8.20 1.03 -1.32
C LEU A 499 -7.91 2.51 -1.53
N HIS A 500 -8.47 3.36 -0.67
CA HIS A 500 -8.09 4.76 -0.57
C HIS A 500 -7.26 4.95 0.70
N GLN A 501 -5.97 5.27 0.54
CA GLN A 501 -5.05 5.56 1.65
C GLN A 501 -5.01 4.45 2.72
N GLY A 502 -5.07 3.19 2.28
CA GLY A 502 -5.03 2.00 3.14
C GLY A 502 -6.35 1.67 3.86
N ARG A 503 -7.46 2.27 3.42
CA ARG A 503 -8.83 1.96 3.87
C ARG A 503 -9.63 1.34 2.72
N GLU A 504 -10.31 0.23 3.00
CA GLU A 504 -11.22 -0.42 2.04
C GLU A 504 -12.49 0.42 1.88
N MET A 505 -12.83 0.76 0.64
CA MET A 505 -14.07 1.47 0.31
C MET A 505 -15.19 0.43 0.08
N GLU A 506 -16.12 0.31 1.03
CA GLU A 506 -17.13 -0.76 1.06
C GLU A 506 -18.11 -0.76 -0.13
N GLU A 507 -18.36 0.39 -0.76
CA GLU A 507 -19.24 0.50 -1.93
C GLU A 507 -18.49 0.50 -3.27
N ASN A 508 -17.16 0.66 -3.25
CA ASN A 508 -16.35 0.79 -4.46
C ASN A 508 -15.70 -0.55 -4.84
N LEU A 509 -16.47 -1.39 -5.53
CA LEU A 509 -16.01 -2.66 -6.09
C LEU A 509 -15.40 -2.48 -7.49
N ILE A 510 -14.29 -3.17 -7.73
CA ILE A 510 -13.68 -3.33 -9.04
C ILE A 510 -14.42 -4.44 -9.80
N HIS A 511 -15.11 -4.03 -10.87
CA HIS A 511 -15.75 -4.93 -11.82
C HIS A 511 -14.92 -5.03 -13.10
N LEU A 512 -14.61 -6.26 -13.54
CA LEU A 512 -14.02 -6.52 -14.86
C LEU A 512 -15.07 -7.17 -15.76
N SER A 513 -15.24 -6.70 -17.00
CA SER A 513 -16.18 -7.35 -17.92
C SER A 513 -15.60 -8.65 -18.49
N LYS A 514 -16.45 -9.63 -18.81
CA LYS A 514 -16.01 -10.87 -19.48
C LYS A 514 -15.33 -10.57 -20.85
N LYS A 515 -15.69 -9.43 -21.47
CA LYS A 515 -15.04 -8.90 -22.69
C LYS A 515 -13.63 -8.35 -22.45
N ASP A 516 -13.28 -7.94 -21.23
CA ASP A 516 -11.92 -7.50 -20.88
C ASP A 516 -11.00 -8.68 -20.61
N LEU A 517 -11.51 -9.78 -20.03
CA LEU A 517 -10.77 -11.05 -19.90
C LEU A 517 -10.33 -11.62 -21.25
N SER A 518 -11.20 -11.55 -22.28
CA SER A 518 -10.85 -12.02 -23.63
C SER A 518 -9.74 -11.18 -24.29
N LYS A 519 -9.29 -10.08 -23.67
CA LYS A 519 -8.14 -9.28 -24.09
C LYS A 519 -6.87 -9.58 -23.27
N HIS A 520 -6.89 -10.70 -22.53
CA HIS A 520 -5.86 -11.22 -21.65
C HIS A 520 -5.57 -10.40 -20.38
N VAL A 521 -5.13 -11.12 -19.35
CA VAL A 521 -4.80 -10.63 -18.01
C VAL A 521 -3.36 -11.03 -17.69
N PHE A 522 -2.56 -10.10 -17.18
CA PHE A 522 -1.26 -10.38 -16.58
C PHE A 522 -1.31 -10.19 -15.07
N ILE A 523 -0.81 -11.16 -14.31
CA ILE A 523 -0.81 -11.16 -12.85
C ILE A 523 0.62 -11.38 -12.36
N THR A 524 1.11 -10.52 -11.48
CA THR A 524 2.48 -10.66 -10.98
C THR A 524 2.66 -10.20 -9.53
N GLY A 525 3.78 -10.59 -8.93
CA GLY A 525 4.13 -10.36 -7.53
C GLY A 525 4.88 -11.53 -6.89
N VAL A 526 5.55 -11.24 -5.77
CA VAL A 526 6.34 -12.24 -5.04
C VAL A 526 5.49 -13.38 -4.45
N THR A 527 6.13 -14.48 -4.07
CA THR A 527 5.49 -15.60 -3.37
C THR A 527 4.81 -15.13 -2.07
N GLY A 528 3.61 -15.66 -1.78
CA GLY A 528 2.82 -15.27 -0.61
C GLY A 528 2.14 -13.89 -0.70
N ALA A 529 2.23 -13.17 -1.84
CA ALA A 529 1.57 -11.87 -2.00
C ALA A 529 0.07 -11.97 -2.38
N GLY A 530 -0.42 -13.17 -2.74
CA GLY A 530 -1.84 -13.43 -3.06
C GLY A 530 -2.16 -13.73 -4.54
N LYS A 531 -1.16 -13.95 -5.41
CA LYS A 531 -1.36 -14.23 -6.85
C LYS A 531 -2.39 -15.34 -7.11
N THR A 532 -2.15 -16.53 -6.57
CA THR A 532 -3.00 -17.72 -6.75
C THR A 532 -4.45 -17.45 -6.32
N THR A 533 -4.64 -16.73 -5.20
CA THR A 533 -5.96 -16.30 -4.71
C THR A 533 -6.67 -15.39 -5.72
N THR A 534 -5.96 -14.45 -6.34
CA THR A 534 -6.49 -13.59 -7.42
C THR A 534 -6.84 -14.40 -8.66
N CYS A 535 -6.00 -15.35 -9.06
CA CYS A 535 -6.28 -16.25 -10.18
C CYS A 535 -7.56 -17.06 -9.93
N MET A 536 -7.67 -17.75 -8.79
CA MET A 536 -8.87 -18.49 -8.38
C MET A 536 -10.12 -17.59 -8.35
N ARG A 537 -10.00 -16.36 -7.81
CA ARG A 537 -11.09 -15.38 -7.77
C ARG A 537 -11.60 -15.04 -9.17
N LEU A 538 -10.70 -14.80 -10.12
CA LEU A 538 -11.06 -14.55 -11.53
C LEU A 538 -11.73 -15.77 -12.17
N LEU A 539 -11.19 -16.98 -11.99
CA LEU A 539 -11.76 -18.21 -12.55
C LEU A 539 -13.18 -18.46 -12.03
N MET A 540 -13.38 -18.37 -10.70
CA MET A 540 -14.68 -18.60 -10.07
C MET A 540 -15.75 -17.58 -10.51
N GLU A 541 -15.44 -16.29 -10.40
CA GLU A 541 -16.40 -15.21 -10.71
C GLU A 541 -16.64 -15.03 -12.22
N SER A 542 -15.77 -15.58 -13.08
CA SER A 542 -15.99 -15.53 -14.53
C SER A 542 -17.20 -16.35 -14.98
N GLU A 543 -17.53 -17.42 -14.25
CA GLU A 543 -18.50 -18.45 -14.61
C GLU A 543 -18.24 -19.11 -15.99
N LEU A 544 -17.07 -18.89 -16.59
CA LEU A 544 -16.67 -19.49 -17.86
C LEU A 544 -16.06 -20.90 -17.63
N PRO A 545 -16.07 -21.77 -18.66
CA PRO A 545 -15.18 -22.91 -18.68
C PRO A 545 -13.72 -22.43 -18.74
N PHE A 546 -12.81 -23.22 -18.16
CA PHE A 546 -11.41 -22.83 -18.07
C PHE A 546 -10.48 -24.02 -18.03
N LEU A 547 -9.21 -23.79 -18.37
CA LEU A 547 -8.11 -24.71 -18.18
C LEU A 547 -6.95 -24.04 -17.46
N VAL A 548 -6.49 -24.62 -16.36
CA VAL A 548 -5.29 -24.20 -15.63
C VAL A 548 -4.13 -25.12 -16.01
N ILE A 549 -2.98 -24.54 -16.34
CA ILE A 549 -1.72 -25.28 -16.49
C ILE A 549 -0.85 -24.92 -15.28
N GLU A 550 -0.67 -25.87 -14.36
CA GLU A 550 0.04 -25.67 -13.10
C GLU A 550 1.38 -26.44 -13.10
N PRO A 551 2.53 -25.77 -13.26
CA PRO A 551 3.79 -26.44 -13.57
C PRO A 551 4.61 -26.95 -12.38
N ALA A 552 4.26 -26.60 -11.13
CA ALA A 552 5.17 -26.79 -9.99
C ALA A 552 4.52 -27.10 -8.63
N LYS A 553 3.23 -26.85 -8.47
CA LYS A 553 2.46 -27.11 -7.24
C LYS A 553 1.13 -27.77 -7.61
N THR A 554 0.21 -27.85 -6.65
CA THR A 554 -1.14 -28.37 -6.79
C THR A 554 -2.18 -27.46 -6.10
N GLU A 555 -1.92 -26.14 -6.03
CA GLU A 555 -2.73 -25.16 -5.29
C GLU A 555 -4.17 -25.08 -5.85
N TYR A 556 -4.38 -25.30 -7.15
CA TYR A 556 -5.70 -25.17 -7.77
C TYR A 556 -6.69 -26.27 -7.39
N ARG A 557 -6.24 -27.32 -6.69
CA ARG A 557 -7.12 -28.30 -6.04
C ARG A 557 -8.15 -27.64 -5.12
N ALA A 558 -7.77 -26.58 -4.40
CA ALA A 558 -8.64 -25.86 -3.45
C ALA A 558 -9.98 -25.36 -4.06
N LEU A 559 -10.09 -25.25 -5.39
CA LEU A 559 -11.34 -24.93 -6.06
C LEU A 559 -12.45 -25.98 -5.83
N LEU A 560 -12.10 -27.25 -5.61
CA LEU A 560 -13.07 -28.31 -5.24
C LEU A 560 -13.74 -27.99 -3.89
N SER A 561 -12.98 -27.51 -2.91
CA SER A 561 -13.47 -27.06 -1.59
C SER A 561 -14.37 -25.82 -1.66
N SER A 562 -14.34 -25.12 -2.80
CA SER A 562 -15.26 -24.02 -3.13
C SER A 562 -16.50 -24.47 -3.94
N GLY A 563 -16.72 -25.78 -4.09
CA GLY A 563 -17.89 -26.34 -4.79
C GLY A 563 -17.81 -26.28 -6.32
N VAL A 564 -16.61 -26.12 -6.89
CA VAL A 564 -16.40 -26.14 -8.34
C VAL A 564 -16.30 -27.58 -8.84
N ASP A 565 -17.19 -28.00 -9.75
CA ASP A 565 -17.01 -29.22 -10.54
C ASP A 565 -15.75 -29.08 -11.41
N LEU A 566 -14.71 -29.87 -11.10
CA LEU A 566 -13.35 -29.68 -11.59
C LEU A 566 -12.74 -31.02 -12.02
N ASP A 567 -12.26 -31.08 -13.26
CA ASP A 567 -11.49 -32.20 -13.79
C ASP A 567 -9.99 -31.94 -13.59
N ILE A 568 -9.31 -32.76 -12.78
CA ILE A 568 -7.86 -32.68 -12.57
C ILE A 568 -7.16 -33.74 -13.42
N TYR A 569 -6.08 -33.38 -14.11
CA TYR A 569 -5.19 -34.26 -14.87
C TYR A 569 -3.75 -34.11 -14.40
N GLN A 570 -3.01 -35.21 -14.32
CA GLN A 570 -1.63 -35.25 -13.84
C GLN A 570 -0.69 -35.70 -14.97
N ALA A 571 0.26 -34.84 -15.32
CA ALA A 571 1.27 -35.14 -16.32
C ALA A 571 2.39 -36.00 -15.71
N GLY A 572 2.58 -37.21 -16.24
CA GLY A 572 3.60 -38.14 -15.76
C GLY A 572 3.21 -38.96 -14.51
N SER A 573 1.93 -38.96 -14.12
CA SER A 573 1.37 -39.91 -13.14
C SER A 573 0.31 -40.79 -13.79
N GLU A 574 0.39 -42.10 -13.52
CA GLU A 574 -0.60 -43.10 -13.92
C GLU A 574 -1.56 -43.47 -12.78
N GLU A 575 -1.45 -42.78 -11.63
CA GLU A 575 -2.11 -43.24 -10.41
C GLU A 575 -3.60 -42.89 -10.36
N PHE A 576 -3.95 -41.63 -10.67
CA PHE A 576 -5.32 -41.12 -10.55
C PHE A 576 -5.85 -40.59 -11.88
N CYS A 577 -5.21 -39.59 -12.48
CA CYS A 577 -5.76 -38.87 -13.64
C CYS A 577 -4.74 -38.73 -14.79
N PRO A 578 -4.38 -39.82 -15.50
CA PRO A 578 -3.33 -39.78 -16.50
C PRO A 578 -3.63 -38.81 -17.66
N LEU A 579 -2.67 -37.94 -17.98
CA LEU A 579 -2.70 -37.15 -19.21
C LEU A 579 -2.31 -38.04 -20.41
N ARG A 580 -3.04 -37.88 -21.54
CA ARG A 580 -2.67 -38.44 -22.85
C ARG A 580 -2.71 -37.35 -23.91
N LEU A 581 -1.63 -37.19 -24.65
CA LEU A 581 -1.51 -36.22 -25.73
C LEU A 581 -0.58 -36.80 -26.80
N ASN A 582 -1.14 -37.21 -27.94
CA ASN A 582 -0.34 -37.44 -29.14
C ASN A 582 -0.04 -36.07 -29.78
N PRO A 583 1.22 -35.62 -29.89
CA PRO A 583 1.55 -34.35 -30.55
C PRO A 583 1.28 -34.35 -32.05
N PHE A 584 1.14 -35.53 -32.68
CA PHE A 584 0.99 -35.73 -34.12
C PHE A 584 -0.47 -36.05 -34.56
N GLU A 585 -1.42 -36.15 -33.63
CA GLU A 585 -2.83 -36.29 -33.98
C GLU A 585 -3.36 -34.94 -34.51
N LEU A 586 -4.13 -34.91 -35.60
CA LEU A 586 -4.82 -33.68 -36.03
C LEU A 586 -6.22 -33.59 -35.40
N VAL A 587 -6.58 -32.43 -34.83
CA VAL A 587 -7.90 -32.23 -34.19
C VAL A 587 -9.07 -32.45 -35.15
N ASN A 588 -8.93 -32.04 -36.41
CA ASN A 588 -9.93 -32.20 -37.46
C ASN A 588 -9.33 -32.04 -38.86
N SER A 589 -10.09 -32.42 -39.88
CA SER A 589 -9.72 -32.35 -41.32
C SER A 589 -9.52 -30.95 -41.90
N ARG A 590 -9.80 -29.88 -41.13
CA ARG A 590 -9.56 -28.49 -41.56
C ARG A 590 -8.20 -27.96 -41.09
N VAL A 591 -7.48 -28.69 -40.23
CA VAL A 591 -6.11 -28.36 -39.85
C VAL A 591 -5.19 -28.77 -40.98
N LYS A 592 -4.45 -27.82 -41.56
CA LYS A 592 -3.48 -28.12 -42.63
C LYS A 592 -2.26 -28.81 -42.04
N LEU A 593 -1.97 -30.03 -42.48
CA LEU A 593 -0.85 -30.86 -42.02
C LEU A 593 0.47 -30.09 -41.95
N ALA A 594 0.88 -29.41 -43.03
CA ALA A 594 2.12 -28.61 -43.06
C ALA A 594 2.17 -27.49 -42.00
N GLY A 595 1.03 -26.86 -41.67
CA GLY A 595 0.96 -25.82 -40.63
C GLY A 595 1.05 -26.41 -39.21
N HIS A 596 0.49 -27.61 -39.02
CA HIS A 596 0.61 -28.35 -37.77
C HIS A 596 2.06 -28.83 -37.54
N ILE A 597 2.71 -29.39 -38.57
CA ILE A 597 4.14 -29.77 -38.52
C ILE A 597 5.03 -28.57 -38.17
N ALA A 598 4.87 -27.43 -38.85
CA ALA A 598 5.64 -26.22 -38.54
C ALA A 598 5.45 -25.74 -37.08
N THR A 599 4.23 -25.88 -36.53
CA THR A 599 3.92 -25.54 -35.14
C THR A 599 4.57 -26.52 -34.15
N LEU A 600 4.54 -27.82 -34.47
CA LEU A 600 5.18 -28.88 -33.68
C LEU A 600 6.72 -28.73 -33.67
N THR A 601 7.33 -28.52 -34.84
CA THR A 601 8.77 -28.24 -34.98
C THR A 601 9.18 -26.99 -34.18
N SER A 602 8.40 -25.90 -34.26
CA SER A 602 8.64 -24.68 -33.49
C SER A 602 8.57 -24.93 -31.97
N THR A 603 7.65 -25.80 -31.54
CA THR A 603 7.45 -26.17 -30.13
C THR A 603 8.61 -26.99 -29.58
N LEU A 604 9.05 -28.00 -30.32
CA LEU A 604 10.24 -28.79 -29.99
C LEU A 604 11.49 -27.92 -29.94
N THR A 605 11.62 -26.95 -30.86
CA THR A 605 12.75 -26.02 -30.95
C THR A 605 12.77 -24.97 -29.82
N ALA A 606 11.60 -24.53 -29.35
CA ALA A 606 11.48 -23.62 -28.20
C ALA A 606 11.89 -24.28 -26.88
N ALA A 607 11.46 -25.54 -26.67
CA ALA A 607 11.74 -26.32 -25.47
C ALA A 607 13.16 -26.89 -25.44
N TYR A 608 13.68 -27.33 -26.58
CA TYR A 608 15.01 -27.93 -26.70
C TYR A 608 15.92 -27.10 -27.61
N PRO A 609 17.02 -26.53 -27.09
CA PRO A 609 18.01 -25.86 -27.93
C PRO A 609 18.57 -26.81 -28.99
N MET A 610 18.35 -26.45 -30.25
CA MET A 610 18.81 -27.15 -31.45
C MET A 610 19.84 -26.28 -32.19
N GLU A 611 20.96 -26.88 -32.59
CA GLU A 611 22.07 -26.23 -33.30
C GLU A 611 21.99 -26.46 -34.83
N ALA A 612 22.40 -25.47 -35.61
CA ALA A 612 22.59 -25.57 -37.06
C ALA A 612 21.41 -26.23 -37.81
N ALA A 613 21.63 -27.42 -38.40
CA ALA A 613 20.65 -28.14 -39.22
C ALA A 613 19.69 -29.05 -38.40
N MET A 614 19.82 -29.12 -37.08
CA MET A 614 18.96 -29.98 -36.23
C MET A 614 17.45 -29.73 -36.43
N PRO A 615 16.93 -28.48 -36.47
CA PRO A 615 15.49 -28.26 -36.66
C PRO A 615 14.98 -28.79 -38.00
N GLN A 616 15.78 -28.66 -39.06
CA GLN A 616 15.44 -29.17 -40.40
C GLN A 616 15.40 -30.70 -40.43
N LEU A 617 16.35 -31.37 -39.78
CA LEU A 617 16.33 -32.84 -39.67
C LEU A 617 15.14 -33.35 -38.83
N VAL A 618 14.74 -32.63 -37.79
CA VAL A 618 13.52 -32.96 -37.02
C VAL A 618 12.27 -32.75 -37.87
N GLU A 619 12.18 -31.67 -38.64
CA GLU A 619 11.06 -31.41 -39.55
C GLU A 619 10.97 -32.46 -40.66
N GLU A 620 12.09 -32.81 -41.30
CA GLU A 620 12.17 -33.91 -42.28
C GLU A 620 11.74 -35.26 -41.66
N ALA A 621 12.14 -35.56 -40.43
CA ALA A 621 11.76 -36.79 -39.73
C ALA A 621 10.27 -36.82 -39.35
N ILE A 622 9.67 -35.68 -38.97
CA ILE A 622 8.23 -35.56 -38.75
C ILE A 622 7.48 -35.82 -40.06
N ILE A 623 7.92 -35.22 -41.18
CA ILE A 623 7.32 -35.43 -42.51
C ILE A 623 7.39 -36.91 -42.91
N ALA A 624 8.58 -37.53 -42.85
CA ALA A 624 8.76 -38.94 -43.17
C ALA A 624 7.90 -39.88 -42.28
N ALA A 625 7.63 -39.49 -41.03
CA ALA A 625 6.74 -40.23 -40.15
C ALA A 625 5.26 -40.11 -40.57
N TYR A 626 4.80 -38.96 -41.06
CA TYR A 626 3.45 -38.84 -41.63
C TYR A 626 3.31 -39.60 -42.95
N GLU A 627 4.31 -39.53 -43.84
CA GLU A 627 4.31 -40.27 -45.11
C GLU A 627 4.29 -41.79 -44.89
N ALA A 628 5.04 -42.31 -43.90
CA ALA A 628 5.02 -43.72 -43.53
C ALA A 628 3.65 -44.21 -43.00
N TYR A 629 2.80 -43.29 -42.54
CA TYR A 629 1.42 -43.54 -42.09
C TYR A 629 0.38 -43.14 -43.15
N GLY A 630 0.80 -42.94 -44.40
CA GLY A 630 -0.07 -42.77 -45.56
C GLY A 630 -0.55 -41.34 -45.83
N TRP A 631 0.05 -40.31 -45.24
CA TRP A 631 -0.34 -38.91 -45.51
C TRP A 631 0.40 -38.31 -46.71
N ASP A 632 -0.34 -37.85 -47.74
CA ASP A 632 0.24 -37.06 -48.84
C ASP A 632 0.42 -35.60 -48.38
N MET A 633 1.67 -35.14 -48.38
CA MET A 633 2.07 -33.81 -47.89
C MET A 633 1.53 -32.61 -48.69
N ARG A 634 1.01 -32.83 -49.90
CA ARG A 634 0.54 -31.79 -50.83
C ARG A 634 -0.97 -31.55 -50.71
N THR A 635 -1.73 -32.61 -50.46
CA THR A 635 -3.19 -32.64 -50.28
C THR A 635 -3.55 -32.49 -48.81
N GLY A 636 -2.78 -33.12 -47.92
CA GLY A 636 -3.16 -33.31 -46.51
C GLY A 636 -4.22 -34.40 -46.32
N GLU A 637 -4.38 -35.30 -47.29
CA GLU A 637 -5.28 -36.46 -47.22
C GLU A 637 -4.48 -37.73 -46.86
N ASN A 638 -5.17 -38.75 -46.34
CA ASN A 638 -4.56 -40.03 -46.00
C ASN A 638 -4.99 -41.09 -47.03
N GLU A 639 -4.03 -41.84 -47.58
CA GLU A 639 -4.24 -42.84 -48.64
C GLU A 639 -4.63 -44.22 -48.11
N ILE A 640 -4.49 -44.47 -46.79
CA ILE A 640 -4.74 -45.77 -46.14
C ILE A 640 -6.14 -45.81 -45.50
N PHE A 641 -6.58 -44.71 -44.90
CA PHE A 641 -7.83 -44.62 -44.12
C PHE A 641 -8.79 -43.58 -44.69
N ASP A 642 -9.97 -44.01 -45.18
CA ASP A 642 -11.02 -43.12 -45.73
C ASP A 642 -11.47 -42.00 -44.76
N ASN A 643 -11.48 -42.28 -43.46
CA ASN A 643 -11.79 -41.30 -42.41
C ASN A 643 -10.79 -41.42 -41.24
N PRO A 644 -9.66 -40.71 -41.27
CA PRO A 644 -8.64 -40.75 -40.21
C PRO A 644 -9.13 -40.31 -38.81
N TRP A 645 -10.27 -39.62 -38.72
CA TRP A 645 -10.86 -39.17 -37.46
C TRP A 645 -11.90 -40.13 -36.89
N ASP A 646 -12.19 -41.25 -37.56
CA ASP A 646 -13.14 -42.23 -37.06
C ASP A 646 -12.64 -42.89 -35.76
N PRO A 647 -13.47 -43.02 -34.71
CA PRO A 647 -13.11 -43.76 -33.50
C PRO A 647 -12.59 -45.18 -33.77
N SER A 648 -13.11 -45.86 -34.80
CA SER A 648 -12.73 -47.24 -35.19
C SER A 648 -11.29 -47.36 -35.70
N VAL A 649 -10.70 -46.30 -36.25
CA VAL A 649 -9.29 -46.27 -36.68
C VAL A 649 -8.35 -46.29 -35.47
N GLN A 650 -8.86 -45.97 -34.27
CA GLN A 650 -8.14 -46.00 -32.98
C GLN A 650 -6.80 -45.24 -32.98
N GLY A 651 -6.61 -44.33 -33.94
CA GLY A 651 -5.41 -43.50 -34.10
C GLY A 651 -4.25 -44.17 -34.84
N GLN A 652 -4.47 -45.32 -35.48
CA GLN A 652 -3.44 -45.99 -36.30
C GLN A 652 -3.04 -45.21 -37.56
N CYS A 653 -3.76 -44.13 -37.89
CA CYS A 653 -3.38 -43.16 -38.92
C CYS A 653 -2.40 -42.09 -38.43
N TRP A 654 -2.11 -41.98 -37.14
CA TRP A 654 -1.23 -40.95 -36.57
C TRP A 654 0.14 -41.55 -36.15
N PRO A 655 1.26 -40.95 -36.59
CA PRO A 655 2.56 -41.33 -36.04
C PRO A 655 2.67 -40.95 -34.56
N ILE A 656 3.67 -41.51 -33.87
CA ILE A 656 4.07 -41.14 -32.51
C ILE A 656 5.56 -40.79 -32.45
N PHE A 657 6.05 -40.35 -31.28
CA PHE A 657 7.48 -40.03 -31.11
C PHE A 657 8.40 -41.19 -31.50
N SER A 658 8.06 -42.45 -31.17
CA SER A 658 8.83 -43.62 -31.59
C SER A 658 8.94 -43.77 -33.12
N ASP A 659 7.89 -43.46 -33.88
CA ASP A 659 7.92 -43.51 -35.35
C ASP A 659 8.86 -42.43 -35.90
N MET A 660 8.69 -41.19 -35.44
CA MET A 660 9.53 -40.06 -35.86
C MET A 660 11.00 -40.26 -35.50
N ILE A 661 11.30 -40.84 -34.34
CA ILE A 661 12.67 -41.17 -33.93
C ILE A 661 13.28 -42.25 -34.83
N ALA A 662 12.50 -43.27 -35.22
CA ALA A 662 12.96 -44.30 -36.15
C ALA A 662 13.27 -43.73 -37.55
N GLN A 663 12.45 -42.79 -38.04
CA GLN A 663 12.72 -42.06 -39.29
C GLN A 663 13.94 -41.14 -39.17
N LEU A 664 14.09 -40.42 -38.05
CA LEU A 664 15.25 -39.56 -37.78
C LEU A 664 16.56 -40.34 -37.78
N ASP A 665 16.58 -41.52 -37.17
CA ASP A 665 17.77 -42.40 -37.14
C ASP A 665 18.18 -42.86 -38.55
N GLN A 666 17.21 -43.21 -39.40
CA GLN A 666 17.45 -43.57 -40.81
C GLN A 666 17.92 -42.35 -41.64
N LEU A 667 17.32 -41.18 -41.44
CA LEU A 667 17.70 -39.94 -42.12
C LEU A 667 19.14 -39.50 -41.76
N ILE A 668 19.55 -39.65 -40.51
CA ILE A 668 20.93 -39.33 -40.08
C ILE A 668 21.95 -40.20 -40.83
N GLU A 669 21.68 -41.51 -40.96
CA GLU A 669 22.54 -42.43 -41.74
C GLU A 669 22.50 -42.12 -43.24
N SER A 670 21.33 -41.84 -43.81
CA SER A 670 21.16 -41.63 -45.26
C SER A 670 21.86 -40.37 -45.79
N LYS A 671 22.03 -39.34 -44.95
CA LYS A 671 22.67 -38.07 -45.33
C LYS A 671 24.19 -38.17 -45.44
N GLY A 672 24.81 -39.25 -44.94
CA GLY A 672 26.25 -39.53 -45.10
C GLY A 672 27.19 -38.45 -44.56
N MET A 673 26.79 -37.77 -43.46
CA MET A 673 27.51 -36.61 -42.93
C MET A 673 28.80 -36.97 -42.16
N GLY A 674 29.09 -38.25 -41.99
CA GLY A 674 30.32 -38.77 -41.41
C GLY A 674 30.16 -39.14 -39.93
N LYS A 675 30.89 -40.18 -39.51
CA LYS A 675 30.69 -40.83 -38.20
C LYS A 675 30.69 -39.90 -37.00
N GLU A 676 31.61 -38.94 -36.92
CA GLU A 676 31.68 -38.00 -35.79
C GLU A 676 30.42 -37.11 -35.70
N PHE A 677 29.83 -36.75 -36.85
CA PHE A 677 28.56 -36.03 -36.91
C PHE A 677 27.39 -36.93 -36.51
N GLU A 678 27.32 -38.14 -37.08
CA GLU A 678 26.29 -39.14 -36.77
C GLU A 678 26.27 -39.50 -35.28
N GLU A 679 27.45 -39.76 -34.69
CA GLU A 679 27.63 -40.05 -33.26
C GLU A 679 27.25 -38.84 -32.38
N LYS A 680 27.64 -37.60 -32.76
CA LYS A 680 27.23 -36.39 -32.04
C LYS A 680 25.70 -36.21 -32.07
N TYR A 681 25.03 -36.45 -33.20
CA TYR A 681 23.59 -36.28 -33.34
C TYR A 681 22.80 -37.39 -32.64
N ARG A 682 23.17 -38.66 -32.81
CA ARG A 682 22.58 -39.79 -32.08
C ARG A 682 22.77 -39.64 -30.56
N GLY A 683 23.96 -39.23 -30.13
CA GLY A 683 24.29 -39.01 -28.72
C GLY A 683 23.62 -37.80 -28.05
N SER A 684 23.07 -36.85 -28.82
CA SER A 684 22.47 -35.61 -28.26
C SER A 684 20.99 -35.40 -28.60
N LEU A 685 20.62 -35.46 -29.89
CA LEU A 685 19.27 -35.21 -30.36
C LEU A 685 18.39 -36.45 -30.18
N VAL A 686 18.82 -37.60 -30.71
CA VAL A 686 18.05 -38.85 -30.62
C VAL A 686 17.90 -39.28 -29.17
N ALA A 687 18.98 -39.29 -28.39
CA ALA A 687 18.92 -39.60 -26.95
C ALA A 687 17.95 -38.70 -26.16
N ARG A 688 17.82 -37.41 -26.55
CA ARG A 688 16.89 -36.46 -25.90
C ARG A 688 15.44 -36.69 -26.33
N LEU A 689 15.17 -36.98 -27.61
CA LEU A 689 13.82 -37.29 -28.09
C LEU A 689 13.35 -38.66 -27.57
N THR A 690 14.21 -39.67 -27.52
CA THR A 690 13.91 -40.99 -26.92
C THR A 690 13.56 -40.88 -25.42
N ASN A 691 14.04 -39.87 -24.70
CA ASN A 691 13.62 -39.60 -23.32
C ASN A 691 12.10 -39.36 -23.22
N LEU A 692 11.46 -38.77 -24.25
CA LEU A 692 10.01 -38.56 -24.30
C LEU A 692 9.22 -39.86 -24.46
N THR A 693 9.85 -40.94 -24.96
CA THR A 693 9.20 -42.25 -25.14
C THR A 693 9.42 -43.20 -23.95
N LEU A 694 10.11 -42.76 -22.89
CA LEU A 694 10.55 -43.62 -21.78
C LEU A 694 9.96 -43.19 -20.44
N GLY A 695 9.81 -44.17 -19.54
CA GLY A 695 9.28 -43.97 -18.19
C GLY A 695 7.89 -43.33 -18.22
N THR A 696 7.61 -42.43 -17.28
CA THR A 696 6.29 -41.78 -17.15
C THR A 696 5.90 -40.87 -18.31
N LYS A 697 6.85 -40.49 -19.19
CA LYS A 697 6.58 -39.66 -20.38
C LYS A 697 6.05 -40.49 -21.54
N GLY A 698 6.48 -41.75 -21.65
CA GLY A 698 6.10 -42.68 -22.71
C GLY A 698 4.57 -42.81 -22.83
N PRO A 699 3.86 -43.28 -21.77
CA PRO A 699 2.40 -43.36 -21.80
C PRO A 699 1.70 -42.04 -22.10
N MET A 700 2.26 -40.92 -21.64
CA MET A 700 1.67 -39.57 -21.81
C MET A 700 1.79 -39.02 -23.24
N LEU A 701 2.96 -39.15 -23.88
CA LEU A 701 3.32 -38.47 -25.13
C LEU A 701 3.52 -39.41 -26.34
N ASN A 702 3.79 -40.69 -26.09
CA ASN A 702 4.10 -41.69 -27.11
C ASN A 702 2.92 -42.66 -27.29
N THR A 703 1.71 -42.09 -27.34
CA THR A 703 0.42 -42.76 -27.46
C THR A 703 -0.26 -42.40 -28.79
N ARG A 704 -1.06 -43.32 -29.37
CA ARG A 704 -1.76 -43.09 -30.64
C ARG A 704 -2.87 -42.03 -30.55
N ARG A 705 -3.50 -41.86 -29.38
CA ARG A 705 -4.65 -40.98 -29.17
C ARG A 705 -4.46 -40.05 -27.97
N SER A 706 -4.79 -38.78 -28.19
CA SER A 706 -4.92 -37.77 -27.15
C SER A 706 -6.24 -37.92 -26.39
N LEU A 707 -6.31 -37.29 -25.22
CA LEU A 707 -7.58 -36.90 -24.61
C LEU A 707 -8.40 -36.01 -25.55
N ASP A 708 -9.69 -35.90 -25.29
CA ASP A 708 -10.58 -35.05 -26.09
C ASP A 708 -10.45 -33.57 -25.67
N PHE A 709 -9.41 -32.90 -26.16
CA PHE A 709 -9.19 -31.48 -25.90
C PHE A 709 -10.36 -30.58 -26.32
N ASN A 710 -11.17 -31.01 -27.30
CA ASN A 710 -12.36 -30.26 -27.68
C ASN A 710 -13.46 -30.39 -26.62
N ALA A 711 -13.62 -31.55 -25.96
CA ALA A 711 -14.52 -31.72 -24.82
C ALA A 711 -14.01 -31.06 -23.53
N LEU A 712 -12.68 -30.95 -23.35
CA LEU A 712 -12.09 -30.22 -22.21
C LEU A 712 -12.48 -28.74 -22.19
N LEU A 713 -12.70 -28.11 -23.36
CA LEU A 713 -13.15 -26.72 -23.45
C LEU A 713 -14.53 -26.46 -22.85
N ASP A 714 -15.39 -27.49 -22.69
CA ASP A 714 -16.70 -27.36 -22.04
C ASP A 714 -16.64 -27.59 -20.51
N ARG A 715 -15.44 -27.79 -19.96
CA ARG A 715 -15.21 -28.16 -18.56
C ARG A 715 -14.38 -27.09 -17.82
N LYS A 716 -14.20 -27.31 -16.52
CA LYS A 716 -13.23 -26.60 -15.69
C LYS A 716 -12.13 -27.60 -15.37
N VAL A 717 -10.92 -27.32 -15.84
CA VAL A 717 -9.84 -28.30 -15.94
C VAL A 717 -8.59 -27.76 -15.25
N VAL A 718 -7.86 -28.62 -14.53
CA VAL A 718 -6.49 -28.36 -14.06
C VAL A 718 -5.58 -29.43 -14.63
N ILE A 719 -4.45 -29.02 -15.21
CA ILE A 719 -3.37 -29.92 -15.64
C ILE A 719 -2.14 -29.65 -14.77
N GLU A 720 -1.84 -30.59 -13.87
CA GLU A 720 -0.72 -30.56 -12.92
C GLU A 720 0.54 -31.14 -13.58
N LEU A 721 1.67 -30.42 -13.56
CA LEU A 721 2.95 -30.86 -14.13
C LEU A 721 4.05 -31.11 -13.08
N GLU A 722 3.72 -31.13 -11.79
CA GLU A 722 4.68 -31.28 -10.68
C GLU A 722 5.56 -32.53 -10.79
N GLU A 723 5.05 -33.63 -11.37
CA GLU A 723 5.83 -34.87 -11.55
C GLU A 723 6.92 -34.76 -12.63
N LEU A 724 6.80 -33.80 -13.55
CA LEU A 724 7.83 -33.55 -14.56
C LEU A 724 8.96 -32.73 -13.95
N LYS A 725 10.02 -33.40 -13.46
CA LYS A 725 11.15 -32.74 -12.79
C LYS A 725 12.09 -31.93 -13.72
N SER A 726 11.81 -31.88 -15.03
CA SER A 726 12.63 -31.17 -16.03
C SER A 726 11.91 -29.95 -16.57
N GLU A 727 12.53 -28.78 -16.44
CA GLU A 727 11.96 -27.50 -16.86
C GLU A 727 11.73 -27.40 -18.38
N SER A 728 12.57 -28.03 -19.19
CA SER A 728 12.35 -28.14 -20.64
C SER A 728 11.14 -29.00 -20.99
N ASP A 729 10.84 -30.00 -20.16
CA ASP A 729 9.78 -30.97 -20.44
C ASP A 729 8.42 -30.39 -20.01
N LYS A 730 8.40 -29.60 -18.93
CA LYS A 730 7.27 -28.72 -18.60
C LYS A 730 7.01 -27.72 -19.73
N ALA A 731 8.04 -26.98 -20.17
CA ALA A 731 7.92 -26.00 -21.26
C ALA A 731 7.40 -26.63 -22.56
N LEU A 732 7.91 -27.82 -22.93
CA LEU A 732 7.41 -28.59 -24.07
C LEU A 732 5.92 -28.90 -23.91
N LEU A 733 5.52 -29.49 -22.77
CA LEU A 733 4.16 -29.93 -22.57
C LEU A 733 3.17 -28.75 -22.48
N MET A 734 3.55 -27.65 -21.82
CA MET A 734 2.80 -26.38 -21.84
C MET A 734 2.56 -25.92 -23.29
N GLY A 735 3.62 -25.88 -24.11
CA GLY A 735 3.51 -25.49 -25.52
C GLY A 735 2.59 -26.41 -26.33
N LEU A 736 2.73 -27.73 -26.17
CA LEU A 736 1.88 -28.72 -26.85
C LEU A 736 0.40 -28.61 -26.45
N ILE A 737 0.10 -28.42 -25.16
CA ILE A 737 -1.24 -28.17 -24.64
C ILE A 737 -1.83 -26.89 -25.24
N ILE A 738 -1.08 -25.78 -25.20
CA ILE A 738 -1.51 -24.48 -25.72
C ILE A 738 -1.80 -24.54 -27.23
N ASN A 739 -0.95 -25.21 -28.01
CA ASN A 739 -1.18 -25.42 -29.44
C ASN A 739 -2.48 -26.20 -29.70
N ARG A 740 -2.68 -27.29 -28.97
CA ARG A 740 -3.88 -28.13 -29.08
C ARG A 740 -5.15 -27.35 -28.72
N LEU A 741 -5.11 -26.54 -27.67
CA LEU A 741 -6.20 -25.64 -27.29
C LEU A 741 -6.45 -24.59 -28.37
N ALA A 742 -5.40 -23.98 -28.93
CA ALA A 742 -5.53 -23.01 -30.01
C ALA A 742 -6.17 -23.61 -31.28
N GLU A 743 -5.85 -24.86 -31.63
CA GLU A 743 -6.51 -25.60 -32.72
C GLU A 743 -8.00 -25.87 -32.42
N CYS A 744 -8.33 -26.33 -31.21
CA CYS A 744 -9.72 -26.56 -30.79
C CYS A 744 -10.53 -25.25 -30.76
N MET A 745 -9.99 -24.16 -30.22
CA MET A 745 -10.63 -22.85 -30.17
C MET A 745 -10.86 -22.25 -31.56
N LYS A 746 -9.88 -22.42 -32.48
CA LYS A 746 -10.03 -22.06 -33.91
C LYS A 746 -11.23 -22.76 -34.56
N GLU A 747 -11.54 -24.00 -34.16
CA GLU A 747 -12.69 -24.73 -34.67
C GLU A 747 -14.00 -24.35 -33.96
N ARG A 748 -14.01 -24.28 -32.62
CA ARG A 748 -15.17 -23.81 -31.83
C ARG A 748 -15.67 -22.44 -32.29
N HIS A 749 -14.77 -21.50 -32.54
CA HIS A 749 -15.14 -20.16 -33.01
C HIS A 749 -15.82 -20.17 -34.39
N ARG A 750 -15.50 -21.12 -35.28
CA ARG A 750 -16.19 -21.27 -36.58
C ARG A 750 -17.61 -21.79 -36.42
N GLN A 751 -17.83 -22.66 -35.44
CA GLN A 751 -19.14 -23.26 -35.14
C GLN A 751 -20.02 -22.30 -34.34
N GLY A 752 -19.44 -21.52 -33.43
CA GLY A 752 -20.11 -20.51 -32.62
C GLY A 752 -19.16 -19.38 -32.21
N PRO A 753 -19.14 -18.22 -32.92
CA PRO A 753 -18.20 -17.13 -32.66
C PRO A 753 -18.30 -16.48 -31.27
N GLY A 754 -19.39 -16.74 -30.54
CA GLY A 754 -19.63 -16.24 -29.18
C GLY A 754 -19.12 -17.15 -28.06
N PHE A 755 -18.51 -18.30 -28.37
CA PHE A 755 -17.89 -19.16 -27.37
C PHE A 755 -16.72 -18.45 -26.68
N GLN A 756 -16.62 -18.59 -25.36
CA GLN A 756 -15.55 -18.00 -24.54
C GLN A 756 -15.00 -19.05 -23.57
N HIS A 757 -13.68 -19.09 -23.46
CA HIS A 757 -12.94 -20.00 -22.58
C HIS A 757 -11.74 -19.25 -21.99
N LEU A 758 -11.27 -19.67 -20.82
CA LEU A 758 -10.11 -19.08 -20.15
C LEU A 758 -8.97 -20.10 -19.97
N THR A 759 -7.78 -19.81 -20.48
CA THR A 759 -6.56 -20.56 -20.12
C THR A 759 -5.71 -19.76 -19.15
N LEU A 760 -5.45 -20.34 -17.98
CA LEU A 760 -4.51 -19.83 -16.98
C LEU A 760 -3.18 -20.56 -17.10
N ILE A 761 -2.10 -19.79 -17.26
CA ILE A 761 -0.72 -20.27 -17.33
C ILE A 761 0.02 -19.74 -16.10
N GLU A 762 0.29 -20.62 -15.13
CA GLU A 762 1.18 -20.33 -13.99
C GLU A 762 2.65 -20.47 -14.39
N GLU A 763 3.52 -19.72 -13.70
CA GLU A 763 4.98 -19.62 -13.94
C GLU A 763 5.33 -19.58 -15.44
N ALA A 764 4.66 -18.68 -16.17
CA ALA A 764 4.74 -18.65 -17.63
C ALA A 764 6.15 -18.46 -18.21
N HIS A 765 7.14 -18.03 -17.40
CA HIS A 765 8.56 -17.96 -17.78
C HIS A 765 9.15 -19.31 -18.23
N HIS A 766 8.56 -20.46 -17.86
CA HIS A 766 8.98 -21.76 -18.41
C HIS A 766 8.87 -21.79 -19.95
N LEU A 767 7.81 -21.20 -20.51
CA LEU A 767 7.55 -21.16 -21.95
C LEU A 767 7.91 -19.81 -22.60
N LEU A 768 7.63 -18.70 -21.92
CA LEU A 768 7.70 -17.33 -22.45
C LEU A 768 8.91 -16.55 -21.92
N SER A 769 9.99 -17.25 -21.59
CA SER A 769 11.22 -16.67 -21.05
C SER A 769 11.87 -15.71 -22.04
N LYS A 770 12.30 -14.56 -21.54
CA LYS A 770 13.09 -13.57 -22.28
C LYS A 770 14.42 -14.19 -22.74
N PRO A 771 14.74 -14.20 -24.05
CA PRO A 771 16.01 -14.71 -24.52
C PRO A 771 17.18 -13.79 -24.17
N ASP A 772 18.24 -14.36 -23.61
CA ASP A 772 19.51 -13.69 -23.36
C ASP A 772 20.39 -13.64 -24.62
N ALA A 773 21.47 -12.87 -24.57
CA ALA A 773 22.47 -12.78 -25.65
C ALA A 773 23.06 -14.15 -26.04
N ALA A 774 23.19 -15.07 -25.08
CA ALA A 774 23.68 -16.43 -25.28
C ALA A 774 22.60 -17.45 -25.71
N THR A 775 21.33 -17.06 -25.79
CA THR A 775 20.25 -17.95 -26.26
C THR A 775 20.39 -18.22 -27.77
N SER A 776 20.21 -19.48 -28.19
CA SER A 776 20.23 -19.83 -29.61
C SER A 776 19.11 -19.13 -30.37
N GLU A 777 19.41 -18.70 -31.60
CA GLU A 777 18.45 -17.98 -32.45
C GLU A 777 17.18 -18.82 -32.71
N SER A 778 17.36 -20.13 -32.85
CA SER A 778 16.29 -21.12 -32.95
C SER A 778 15.30 -21.04 -31.77
N ARG A 779 15.79 -20.88 -30.54
CA ARG A 779 14.95 -20.76 -29.35
C ARG A 779 14.27 -19.39 -29.26
N ARG A 780 14.90 -18.31 -29.73
CA ARG A 780 14.27 -16.97 -29.82
C ARG A 780 13.03 -17.02 -30.69
N GLN A 781 13.19 -17.54 -31.92
CA GLN A 781 12.12 -17.67 -32.90
C GLN A 781 10.97 -18.55 -32.38
N GLY A 782 11.27 -19.63 -31.66
CA GLY A 782 10.26 -20.47 -31.01
C GLY A 782 9.42 -19.70 -29.97
N VAL A 783 10.07 -18.93 -29.07
CA VAL A 783 9.36 -18.12 -28.06
C VAL A 783 8.53 -17.01 -28.70
N GLU A 784 9.04 -16.34 -29.75
CA GLU A 784 8.30 -15.34 -30.52
C GLU A 784 7.09 -15.93 -31.26
N ALA A 785 7.20 -17.15 -31.81
CA ALA A 785 6.08 -17.86 -32.42
C ALA A 785 4.97 -18.14 -31.40
N PHE A 786 5.31 -18.55 -30.17
CA PHE A 786 4.35 -18.70 -29.08
C PHE A 786 3.70 -17.37 -28.69
N ALA A 787 4.47 -16.29 -28.57
CA ALA A 787 3.94 -14.96 -28.28
C ALA A 787 2.86 -14.52 -29.29
N ASN A 788 3.14 -14.76 -30.58
CA ASN A 788 2.23 -14.49 -31.68
C ASN A 788 0.98 -15.38 -31.64
N LEU A 789 1.12 -16.66 -31.31
CA LEU A 789 -0.01 -17.58 -31.13
C LEU A 789 -0.93 -17.13 -29.98
N LEU A 790 -0.35 -16.74 -28.84
CA LEU A 790 -1.12 -16.24 -27.69
C LEU A 790 -1.87 -14.93 -28.01
N ALA A 791 -1.26 -14.04 -28.78
CA ALA A 791 -1.94 -12.85 -29.31
C ALA A 791 -3.03 -13.20 -30.35
N GLU A 792 -2.85 -14.28 -31.11
CA GLU A 792 -3.82 -14.73 -32.11
C GLU A 792 -5.11 -15.28 -31.48
N VAL A 793 -5.00 -16.10 -30.41
CA VAL A 793 -6.15 -16.84 -29.86
C VAL A 793 -7.25 -15.96 -29.30
N ARG A 794 -6.92 -14.71 -28.93
CA ARG A 794 -7.87 -13.64 -28.59
C ARG A 794 -9.04 -13.51 -29.56
N LYS A 795 -8.78 -13.64 -30.87
CA LYS A 795 -9.83 -13.46 -31.88
C LYS A 795 -10.86 -14.59 -31.87
N TYR A 796 -10.50 -15.75 -31.31
CA TYR A 796 -11.32 -16.95 -31.26
C TYR A 796 -12.13 -17.11 -29.96
N GLY A 797 -12.05 -16.14 -29.04
CA GLY A 797 -12.76 -16.16 -27.76
C GLY A 797 -11.94 -16.68 -26.56
N GLU A 798 -10.65 -16.97 -26.78
CA GLU A 798 -9.74 -17.41 -25.72
C GLU A 798 -9.21 -16.23 -24.89
N GLY A 799 -9.61 -16.16 -23.63
CA GLY A 799 -9.00 -15.29 -22.63
C GLY A 799 -7.78 -15.97 -22.03
N LEU A 800 -6.65 -15.27 -21.94
CA LEU A 800 -5.43 -15.81 -21.32
C LEU A 800 -5.19 -15.10 -20.01
N ILE A 801 -4.96 -15.85 -18.94
CA ILE A 801 -4.46 -15.33 -17.67
C ILE A 801 -3.02 -15.82 -17.55
N ILE A 802 -2.08 -14.89 -17.46
CA ILE A 802 -0.65 -15.19 -17.40
C ILE A 802 -0.16 -14.77 -16.02
N ALA A 803 0.24 -15.73 -15.19
CA ALA A 803 0.73 -15.52 -13.84
C ALA A 803 2.23 -15.83 -13.76
N ASP A 804 3.02 -14.90 -13.20
CA ASP A 804 4.46 -15.12 -12.97
C ASP A 804 4.97 -14.31 -11.77
N GLN A 805 5.99 -14.82 -11.09
CA GLN A 805 6.63 -14.12 -9.97
C GLN A 805 7.41 -12.86 -10.39
N SER A 806 7.99 -12.85 -11.58
CA SER A 806 8.92 -11.79 -12.02
C SER A 806 8.66 -11.37 -13.47
N PRO A 807 8.11 -10.16 -13.70
CA PRO A 807 7.81 -9.67 -15.05
C PRO A 807 9.06 -9.59 -15.95
N THR A 808 10.24 -9.31 -15.40
CA THR A 808 11.47 -9.19 -16.22
C THR A 808 12.00 -10.50 -16.78
N LYS A 809 11.59 -11.66 -16.23
CA LYS A 809 11.85 -12.98 -16.81
C LYS A 809 11.09 -13.24 -18.11
N LEU A 810 9.96 -12.56 -18.33
CA LEU A 810 9.10 -12.75 -19.48
C LEU A 810 9.54 -11.88 -20.66
N ILE A 811 9.20 -12.31 -21.88
CA ILE A 811 9.30 -11.43 -23.05
C ILE A 811 8.44 -10.15 -22.84
N PRO A 812 8.92 -8.96 -23.24
CA PRO A 812 8.19 -7.70 -23.00
C PRO A 812 6.78 -7.66 -23.60
N ASP A 813 6.53 -8.43 -24.66
CA ASP A 813 5.27 -8.41 -25.39
C ASP A 813 4.12 -9.04 -24.60
N VAL A 814 4.39 -9.96 -23.68
CA VAL A 814 3.39 -10.49 -22.74
C VAL A 814 2.85 -9.36 -21.86
N ILE A 815 3.73 -8.52 -21.33
CA ILE A 815 3.35 -7.38 -20.49
C ILE A 815 2.65 -6.32 -21.34
N LYS A 816 3.13 -6.03 -22.55
CA LYS A 816 2.52 -4.98 -23.41
C LYS A 816 1.14 -5.37 -23.92
N ASN A 817 0.94 -6.60 -24.38
CA ASN A 817 -0.25 -7.02 -25.12
C ASN A 817 -1.42 -7.46 -24.22
N THR A 818 -1.18 -7.71 -22.93
CA THR A 818 -2.22 -8.01 -21.93
C THR A 818 -2.99 -6.74 -21.54
N HIS A 819 -4.31 -6.78 -21.63
CA HIS A 819 -5.16 -5.59 -21.42
C HIS A 819 -5.39 -5.26 -19.96
N THR A 820 -5.55 -6.28 -19.12
CA THR A 820 -5.67 -6.14 -17.67
C THR A 820 -4.36 -6.53 -17.02
N LYS A 821 -3.92 -5.77 -16.02
CA LYS A 821 -2.69 -6.01 -15.26
C LYS A 821 -3.02 -5.91 -13.77
N ILE A 822 -2.67 -6.95 -13.02
CA ILE A 822 -2.89 -7.03 -11.57
C ILE A 822 -1.54 -7.26 -10.90
N VAL A 823 -1.11 -6.29 -10.11
CA VAL A 823 0.25 -6.17 -9.58
C VAL A 823 0.19 -6.29 -8.07
N HIS A 824 0.49 -7.48 -7.54
CA HIS A 824 0.75 -7.66 -6.12
C HIS A 824 2.13 -7.10 -5.75
N ARG A 825 2.52 -7.20 -4.47
CA ARG A 825 3.83 -6.77 -3.96
C ARG A 825 5.00 -7.23 -4.86
N LEU A 826 5.83 -6.27 -5.29
CA LEU A 826 7.06 -6.50 -6.06
C LEU A 826 8.27 -5.88 -5.34
N SER A 827 9.32 -6.66 -5.14
CA SER A 827 10.51 -6.23 -4.38
C SER A 827 11.70 -5.80 -5.26
N ALA A 828 11.88 -6.40 -6.44
CA ALA A 828 13.01 -6.11 -7.32
C ALA A 828 12.80 -4.81 -8.13
N ALA A 829 13.83 -3.97 -8.25
CA ALA A 829 13.68 -2.60 -8.78
C ALA A 829 13.45 -2.53 -10.30
N ASP A 830 14.01 -3.49 -11.02
CA ASP A 830 13.79 -3.76 -12.43
C ASP A 830 12.36 -4.28 -12.70
N ASP A 831 11.87 -5.21 -11.88
CA ASP A 831 10.47 -5.68 -11.97
C ASP A 831 9.46 -4.54 -11.74
N ARG A 832 9.72 -3.66 -10.75
CA ARG A 832 8.88 -2.48 -10.49
C ARG A 832 8.90 -1.48 -11.64
N ARG A 833 10.03 -1.30 -12.33
CA ARG A 833 10.12 -0.44 -13.52
C ARG A 833 9.37 -1.06 -14.70
N ALA A 834 9.64 -2.32 -15.02
CA ALA A 834 9.03 -3.01 -16.16
C ALA A 834 7.50 -3.01 -16.12
N VAL A 835 6.91 -3.12 -14.93
CA VAL A 835 5.44 -3.04 -14.74
C VAL A 835 4.96 -1.61 -14.59
N GLY A 836 5.69 -0.75 -13.87
CA GLY A 836 5.34 0.66 -13.69
C GLY A 836 5.26 1.41 -15.02
N ASP A 837 6.25 1.23 -15.90
CA ASP A 837 6.28 1.78 -17.26
C ASP A 837 5.11 1.26 -18.12
N ALA A 838 4.62 0.05 -17.85
CA ALA A 838 3.54 -0.60 -18.60
C ALA A 838 2.12 -0.25 -18.13
N ILE A 839 1.97 0.41 -16.98
CA ILE A 839 0.67 0.93 -16.47
C ILE A 839 0.68 2.43 -16.16
N GLY A 840 1.81 3.11 -16.34
CA GLY A 840 1.94 4.55 -16.12
C GLY A 840 2.04 4.96 -14.65
N LEU A 841 2.77 4.19 -13.83
CA LEU A 841 3.07 4.59 -12.45
C LEU A 841 4.16 5.66 -12.40
N ASP A 842 3.98 6.65 -11.52
CA ASP A 842 5.06 7.56 -11.12
C ASP A 842 6.09 6.88 -10.19
N ASP A 843 7.14 7.61 -9.81
CA ASP A 843 8.21 7.08 -8.96
C ASP A 843 7.75 6.78 -7.52
N GLU A 844 6.80 7.55 -6.96
CA GLU A 844 6.27 7.32 -5.60
C GLU A 844 5.38 6.06 -5.57
N GLN A 845 4.50 5.91 -6.55
CA GLN A 845 3.67 4.72 -6.75
C GLN A 845 4.53 3.48 -7.02
N ARG A 846 5.62 3.61 -7.78
CA ARG A 846 6.58 2.52 -8.00
C ARG A 846 7.31 2.13 -6.73
N ASP A 847 7.74 3.07 -5.90
CA ASP A 847 8.39 2.76 -4.62
C ASP A 847 7.42 2.39 -3.49
N PHE A 848 6.10 2.50 -3.74
CA PHE A 848 5.04 1.93 -2.92
C PHE A 848 4.81 0.42 -3.15
N LEU A 849 5.04 -0.13 -4.35
CA LEU A 849 4.79 -1.55 -4.65
C LEU A 849 5.44 -2.58 -3.68
N PRO A 850 6.62 -2.34 -3.06
CA PRO A 850 7.16 -3.25 -2.03
C PRO A 850 6.36 -3.27 -0.71
N LYS A 851 5.51 -2.27 -0.48
CA LYS A 851 4.79 -2.01 0.78
C LYS A 851 3.37 -2.59 0.80
N LEU A 852 2.86 -2.99 -0.37
CA LEU A 852 1.59 -3.70 -0.53
C LEU A 852 1.52 -4.93 0.39
N GLN A 853 0.44 -5.06 1.15
CA GLN A 853 0.18 -6.23 1.99
C GLN A 853 -0.30 -7.43 1.16
N THR A 854 -0.34 -8.62 1.75
CA THR A 854 -0.91 -9.80 1.08
C THR A 854 -2.39 -9.57 0.74
N GLY A 855 -2.74 -9.81 -0.53
CA GLY A 855 -4.07 -9.52 -1.07
C GLY A 855 -4.26 -8.09 -1.57
N GLU A 856 -3.35 -7.16 -1.27
CA GLU A 856 -3.34 -5.82 -1.87
C GLU A 856 -2.67 -5.86 -3.25
N THR A 857 -3.26 -5.12 -4.19
CA THR A 857 -2.86 -5.09 -5.59
C THR A 857 -3.01 -3.70 -6.18
N ILE A 858 -2.15 -3.34 -7.14
CA ILE A 858 -2.45 -2.29 -8.10
C ILE A 858 -3.10 -2.93 -9.32
N VAL A 859 -4.32 -2.51 -9.66
CA VAL A 859 -5.10 -2.99 -10.81
C VAL A 859 -5.13 -1.91 -11.87
N TYR A 860 -4.85 -2.28 -13.12
CA TYR A 860 -5.03 -1.43 -14.29
C TYR A 860 -5.68 -2.22 -15.41
N CYS A 861 -6.72 -1.66 -16.04
CA CYS A 861 -7.31 -2.18 -17.26
C CYS A 861 -7.23 -1.11 -18.36
N GLY A 862 -6.90 -1.50 -19.59
CA GLY A 862 -6.69 -0.55 -20.68
C GLY A 862 -7.92 0.32 -20.95
N GLY A 863 -7.74 1.65 -20.92
CA GLY A 863 -8.82 2.63 -21.02
C GLY A 863 -9.25 3.22 -19.67
N TRP A 864 -8.67 2.77 -18.55
CA TRP A 864 -8.75 3.49 -17.28
C TRP A 864 -7.81 4.71 -17.29
N ASN A 865 -8.20 5.76 -16.56
CA ASN A 865 -7.42 7.01 -16.48
C ASN A 865 -6.13 6.86 -15.66
N ALA A 866 -6.13 5.99 -14.66
CA ALA A 866 -5.00 5.73 -13.78
C ALA A 866 -5.09 4.30 -13.20
N PRO A 867 -3.99 3.68 -12.78
CA PRO A 867 -3.99 2.46 -11.97
C PRO A 867 -4.65 2.69 -10.60
N VAL A 868 -5.31 1.67 -10.09
CA VAL A 868 -6.13 1.70 -8.87
C VAL A 868 -5.51 0.80 -7.82
N TRP A 869 -5.29 1.30 -6.61
CA TRP A 869 -4.95 0.45 -5.47
C TRP A 869 -6.21 -0.23 -4.95
N ALA A 870 -6.13 -1.54 -4.75
CA ALA A 870 -7.27 -2.38 -4.43
C ALA A 870 -6.87 -3.55 -3.54
N LYS A 871 -7.87 -4.17 -2.90
CA LYS A 871 -7.71 -5.40 -2.13
C LYS A 871 -8.62 -6.49 -2.64
N VAL A 872 -8.02 -7.60 -3.06
CA VAL A 872 -8.73 -8.81 -3.47
C VAL A 872 -9.30 -9.45 -2.22
N THR A 873 -10.62 -9.63 -2.16
CA THR A 873 -11.27 -10.26 -1.01
C THR A 873 -10.97 -11.75 -1.01
N GLN A 874 -10.38 -12.24 0.09
CA GLN A 874 -9.99 -13.64 0.23
C GLN A 874 -11.24 -14.52 0.41
N GLY A 875 -11.44 -15.50 -0.48
CA GLY A 875 -12.58 -16.43 -0.42
C GLY A 875 -12.30 -17.64 0.48
N GLN A 876 -11.24 -18.39 0.18
CA GLN A 876 -10.66 -19.46 1.00
C GLN A 876 -9.14 -19.26 1.06
N ARG A 877 -8.43 -19.97 1.95
CA ARG A 877 -6.97 -19.91 2.00
C ARG A 877 -6.40 -21.00 1.11
N THR A 878 -5.37 -20.64 0.35
CA THR A 878 -4.48 -21.60 -0.34
C THR A 878 -3.60 -22.40 0.62
N ASP A 879 -3.75 -22.15 1.92
CA ASP A 879 -3.00 -22.78 3.02
C ASP A 879 -3.91 -23.66 3.89
N ASP A 880 -5.17 -23.88 3.47
CA ASP A 880 -6.05 -24.89 4.05
C ASP A 880 -5.56 -26.31 3.66
N GLU A 881 -5.88 -27.34 4.44
CA GLU A 881 -5.32 -28.69 4.28
C GLU A 881 -5.56 -29.27 2.87
N ASP A 882 -4.54 -29.97 2.33
CA ASP A 882 -4.64 -30.68 1.06
C ASP A 882 -5.87 -31.59 1.02
N ILE A 883 -6.51 -31.65 -0.15
CA ILE A 883 -7.66 -32.54 -0.37
C ILE A 883 -7.22 -33.98 -0.08
N ALA A 884 -7.98 -34.64 0.79
CA ALA A 884 -7.72 -36.03 1.17
C ALA A 884 -7.59 -36.92 -0.07
N ASP A 885 -6.53 -37.75 -0.10
CA ASP A 885 -6.20 -38.64 -1.23
C ASP A 885 -7.39 -39.50 -1.68
N GLU A 886 -8.29 -39.86 -0.75
CA GLU A 886 -9.53 -40.60 -1.04
C GLU A 886 -10.44 -39.85 -2.03
N GLN A 887 -10.65 -38.53 -1.87
CA GLN A 887 -11.49 -37.72 -2.75
C GLN A 887 -10.83 -37.55 -4.13
N LEU A 888 -9.50 -37.36 -4.17
CA LEU A 888 -8.75 -37.33 -5.43
C LEU A 888 -8.81 -38.69 -6.15
N GLN A 889 -8.81 -39.78 -5.39
CA GLN A 889 -8.95 -41.14 -5.92
C GLN A 889 -10.34 -41.42 -6.50
N GLU A 890 -11.42 -40.93 -5.87
CA GLU A 890 -12.78 -41.04 -6.41
C GLU A 890 -12.95 -40.22 -7.70
N LEU A 891 -12.45 -38.97 -7.72
CA LEU A 891 -12.42 -38.13 -8.93
C LEU A 891 -11.65 -38.81 -10.06
N GLY A 892 -10.47 -39.35 -9.77
CA GLY A 892 -9.65 -40.09 -10.74
C GLY A 892 -10.34 -41.32 -11.30
N GLN A 893 -11.02 -42.12 -10.48
CA GLN A 893 -11.82 -43.26 -10.95
C GLN A 893 -12.90 -42.83 -11.94
N ALA A 894 -13.69 -41.80 -11.59
CA ALA A 894 -14.76 -41.29 -12.45
C ALA A 894 -14.22 -40.73 -13.78
N LEU A 895 -13.11 -39.99 -13.73
CA LEU A 895 -12.46 -39.38 -14.88
C LEU A 895 -11.79 -40.41 -15.79
N GLN A 896 -11.12 -41.42 -15.24
CA GLN A 896 -10.60 -42.57 -16.00
C GLN A 896 -11.73 -43.34 -16.69
N TRP A 897 -12.82 -43.64 -15.99
CA TRP A 897 -13.98 -44.34 -16.54
C TRP A 897 -14.68 -43.55 -17.65
N ARG A 898 -14.77 -42.23 -17.51
CA ARG A 898 -15.30 -41.31 -18.54
C ARG A 898 -14.45 -41.32 -19.82
N ASN A 899 -13.12 -41.37 -19.67
CA ASN A 899 -12.17 -41.33 -20.78
C ASN A 899 -11.75 -42.71 -21.30
N ARG A 900 -12.30 -43.82 -20.77
CA ARG A 900 -11.85 -45.20 -21.06
C ARG A 900 -11.75 -45.55 -22.55
N HIS A 901 -12.68 -45.09 -23.38
CA HIS A 901 -12.68 -45.30 -24.84
C HIS A 901 -11.50 -44.62 -25.59
N ARG A 902 -10.78 -43.69 -24.95
CA ARG A 902 -9.53 -43.12 -25.45
C ARG A 902 -8.29 -43.65 -24.72
N LEU A 903 -8.43 -44.10 -23.47
CA LEU A 903 -7.32 -44.64 -22.66
C LEU A 903 -7.03 -46.11 -22.97
N THR A 904 -8.07 -46.94 -23.13
CA THR A 904 -8.02 -48.37 -23.44
C THR A 904 -9.24 -48.76 -24.30
N PRO A 905 -9.24 -48.43 -25.61
CA PRO A 905 -10.40 -48.65 -26.48
C PRO A 905 -10.84 -50.12 -26.54
N LYS A 906 -9.93 -51.09 -26.67
CA LYS A 906 -10.29 -52.51 -26.75
C LYS A 906 -10.86 -53.04 -25.42
N LEU A 907 -10.36 -52.57 -24.28
CA LEU A 907 -10.90 -52.90 -22.96
C LEU A 907 -12.27 -52.27 -22.75
N ALA A 908 -12.47 -51.04 -23.22
CA ALA A 908 -13.73 -50.32 -23.12
C ALA A 908 -14.83 -50.85 -24.06
N GLU A 909 -14.44 -51.50 -25.16
CA GLU A 909 -15.30 -52.31 -26.04
C GLU A 909 -15.62 -53.69 -25.45
N SER A 910 -14.87 -54.16 -24.44
CA SER A 910 -15.08 -55.46 -23.81
C SER A 910 -16.02 -55.38 -22.59
N ASP A 911 -16.92 -56.35 -22.45
CA ASP A 911 -17.78 -56.52 -21.27
C ASP A 911 -17.02 -57.04 -20.02
N LEU A 912 -15.68 -57.05 -20.04
CA LEU A 912 -14.84 -57.62 -18.98
C LEU A 912 -14.75 -56.74 -17.72
N VAL A 913 -15.08 -55.44 -17.81
CA VAL A 913 -15.03 -54.50 -16.69
C VAL A 913 -16.25 -53.59 -16.72
N SER A 914 -17.04 -53.60 -15.64
CA SER A 914 -18.35 -52.94 -15.57
C SER A 914 -18.41 -51.71 -14.65
N ASP A 915 -17.38 -51.45 -13.83
CA ASP A 915 -17.35 -50.34 -12.87
C ASP A 915 -16.02 -49.55 -12.88
N ALA A 916 -16.12 -48.27 -12.49
CA ALA A 916 -15.02 -47.32 -12.48
C ALA A 916 -13.89 -47.66 -11.49
N ALA A 917 -14.22 -48.22 -10.33
CA ALA A 917 -13.24 -48.54 -9.29
C ALA A 917 -12.37 -49.73 -9.69
N THR A 918 -12.98 -50.75 -10.30
CA THR A 918 -12.27 -51.92 -10.80
C THR A 918 -11.48 -51.60 -12.06
N TYR A 919 -12.01 -50.77 -12.97
CA TYR A 919 -11.25 -50.24 -14.10
C TYR A 919 -9.97 -49.52 -13.62
N ALA A 920 -10.07 -48.59 -12.67
CA ALA A 920 -8.90 -47.86 -12.19
C ALA A 920 -7.86 -48.75 -11.50
N ARG A 921 -8.29 -49.73 -10.69
CA ARG A 921 -7.38 -50.74 -10.08
C ARG A 921 -6.67 -51.57 -11.15
N LEU A 922 -7.38 -51.95 -12.20
CA LEU A 922 -6.82 -52.72 -13.31
C LEU A 922 -5.79 -51.90 -14.07
N ILE A 923 -6.13 -50.69 -14.52
CA ILE A 923 -5.21 -49.81 -15.25
C ILE A 923 -3.96 -49.47 -14.42
N ARG A 924 -4.08 -49.25 -13.10
CA ARG A 924 -2.93 -49.01 -12.22
C ARG A 924 -1.99 -50.21 -12.10
N SER A 925 -2.49 -51.44 -12.20
CA SER A 925 -1.70 -52.67 -12.05
C SER A 925 -1.24 -53.28 -13.39
N ALA A 926 -1.94 -53.01 -14.49
CA ALA A 926 -1.68 -53.60 -15.81
C ALA A 926 -0.27 -53.33 -16.35
N PRO A 927 0.26 -52.08 -16.39
CA PRO A 927 1.61 -51.82 -16.85
C PRO A 927 2.68 -52.60 -16.07
N ARG A 928 2.48 -52.81 -14.77
CA ARG A 928 3.42 -53.58 -13.91
C ARG A 928 3.45 -55.05 -14.30
N ALA A 929 2.28 -55.66 -14.48
CA ALA A 929 2.14 -57.07 -14.86
C ALA A 929 2.64 -57.32 -16.30
N LEU A 930 2.22 -56.49 -17.25
CA LEU A 930 2.67 -56.57 -18.65
C LEU A 930 4.19 -56.31 -18.77
N ASN A 931 4.76 -55.35 -18.03
CA ASN A 931 6.21 -55.22 -17.98
C ASN A 931 6.89 -56.43 -17.33
N ALA A 932 6.26 -57.11 -16.35
CA ALA A 932 6.82 -58.32 -15.80
C ALA A 932 6.89 -59.46 -16.84
N LEU A 933 5.82 -59.61 -17.64
CA LEU A 933 5.72 -60.50 -18.80
C LEU A 933 6.76 -60.17 -19.87
N LEU A 934 6.74 -58.96 -20.44
CA LEU A 934 7.59 -58.57 -21.57
C LEU A 934 9.09 -58.57 -21.23
N ASN A 935 9.47 -58.24 -19.98
CA ASN A 935 10.85 -58.39 -19.53
C ASN A 935 11.26 -59.86 -19.38
N TRP A 936 10.35 -60.74 -18.95
CA TRP A 936 10.63 -62.17 -18.86
C TRP A 936 10.80 -62.78 -20.25
N VAL A 937 9.89 -62.48 -21.18
CA VAL A 937 9.93 -62.95 -22.58
C VAL A 937 11.25 -62.55 -23.27
N ARG A 938 11.69 -61.29 -23.11
CA ARG A 938 12.97 -60.81 -23.63
C ARG A 938 14.19 -61.50 -23.01
N ALA A 939 14.20 -61.66 -21.68
CA ALA A 939 15.38 -62.15 -20.97
C ALA A 939 15.51 -63.68 -20.89
N ARG A 940 14.43 -64.46 -21.13
CA ARG A 940 14.40 -65.92 -20.92
C ARG A 940 15.45 -66.68 -21.72
N GLU A 941 15.83 -66.16 -22.88
CA GLU A 941 16.68 -66.84 -23.87
C GLU A 941 18.02 -66.14 -24.10
N GLN A 942 18.32 -65.09 -23.33
CA GLN A 942 19.60 -64.42 -23.39
C GLN A 942 20.67 -65.24 -22.65
N SER A 943 21.75 -65.58 -23.35
CA SER A 943 22.90 -66.27 -22.76
C SER A 943 23.45 -65.50 -21.56
N GLY A 944 23.42 -66.12 -20.38
CA GLY A 944 23.86 -65.50 -19.13
C GLY A 944 22.78 -64.74 -18.33
N ALA A 945 21.51 -64.85 -18.69
CA ALA A 945 20.41 -64.22 -17.94
C ALA A 945 20.34 -64.69 -16.47
N ASP A 946 20.14 -63.73 -15.55
CA ASP A 946 19.95 -64.00 -14.12
C ASP A 946 18.63 -64.75 -13.87
N GLN A 947 18.72 -66.06 -13.63
CA GLN A 947 17.60 -66.93 -13.31
C GLN A 947 16.81 -66.43 -12.09
N ARG A 948 17.44 -65.81 -11.09
CA ARG A 948 16.74 -65.26 -9.90
C ARG A 948 15.86 -64.08 -10.29
N ARG A 949 16.30 -63.24 -11.24
CA ARG A 949 15.52 -62.12 -11.80
C ARG A 949 14.37 -62.63 -12.67
N LEU A 950 14.60 -63.65 -13.50
CA LEU A 950 13.55 -64.31 -14.28
C LEU A 950 12.44 -64.89 -13.39
N LYS A 951 12.79 -65.71 -12.39
CA LYS A 951 11.80 -66.27 -11.44
C LYS A 951 10.95 -65.20 -10.77
N ARG A 952 11.57 -64.10 -10.32
CA ARG A 952 10.86 -62.96 -9.70
C ARG A 952 9.90 -62.26 -10.68
N LYS A 953 10.27 -62.13 -11.96
CA LYS A 953 9.42 -61.50 -12.98
C LYS A 953 8.21 -62.37 -13.33
N LEU A 954 8.40 -63.68 -13.52
CA LEU A 954 7.29 -64.61 -13.77
C LEU A 954 6.31 -64.67 -12.60
N ALA A 955 6.82 -64.81 -11.37
CA ALA A 955 6.00 -64.83 -10.16
C ALA A 955 5.22 -63.52 -9.93
N LEU A 956 5.80 -62.37 -10.31
CA LEU A 956 5.10 -61.08 -10.26
C LEU A 956 3.93 -61.05 -11.27
N TYR A 957 4.18 -61.45 -12.53
CA TYR A 957 3.13 -61.54 -13.55
C TYR A 957 1.99 -62.47 -13.11
N GLN A 958 2.31 -63.70 -12.71
CA GLN A 958 1.35 -64.70 -12.23
C GLN A 958 0.53 -64.18 -11.03
N LYS A 959 1.16 -63.46 -10.10
CA LYS A 959 0.47 -62.89 -8.93
C LYS A 959 -0.54 -61.81 -9.30
N GLU A 960 -0.16 -60.83 -10.13
CA GLU A 960 -1.06 -59.74 -10.52
C GLU A 960 -2.25 -60.28 -11.32
N VAL A 961 -1.99 -61.17 -12.29
CA VAL A 961 -3.03 -61.77 -13.15
C VAL A 961 -3.99 -62.66 -12.34
N ALA A 962 -3.50 -63.44 -11.37
CA ALA A 962 -4.36 -64.19 -10.46
C ALA A 962 -5.21 -63.27 -9.56
N SER A 963 -4.69 -62.10 -9.17
CA SER A 963 -5.45 -61.09 -8.44
C SER A 963 -6.59 -60.52 -9.30
N TRP A 964 -6.36 -60.26 -10.59
CA TRP A 964 -7.40 -59.82 -11.51
C TRP A 964 -8.47 -60.90 -11.70
N GLN A 965 -8.06 -62.16 -11.90
CA GLN A 965 -9.00 -63.28 -12.05
C GLN A 965 -9.98 -63.39 -10.87
N GLN A 966 -9.48 -63.23 -9.64
CA GLN A 966 -10.31 -63.25 -8.43
C GLN A 966 -11.20 -62.00 -8.29
N GLN A 967 -10.68 -60.81 -8.60
CA GLN A 967 -11.42 -59.55 -8.46
C GLN A 967 -12.53 -59.37 -9.50
N LEU A 968 -12.30 -59.83 -10.73
CA LEU A 968 -13.24 -59.74 -11.85
C LEU A 968 -14.06 -61.03 -12.06
N THR A 969 -13.82 -62.08 -11.24
CA THR A 969 -14.48 -63.40 -11.35
C THR A 969 -14.42 -64.03 -12.75
N LEU A 970 -13.23 -63.99 -13.36
CA LEU A 970 -13.02 -64.45 -14.74
C LEU A 970 -12.67 -65.93 -14.85
N ASP A 971 -13.16 -66.60 -15.90
CA ASP A 971 -12.67 -67.91 -16.32
C ASP A 971 -11.27 -67.83 -17.01
N GLU A 972 -10.67 -68.97 -17.38
CA GLU A 972 -9.35 -68.97 -18.04
C GLU A 972 -9.37 -68.24 -19.41
N GLU A 973 -10.47 -68.31 -20.17
CA GLU A 973 -10.55 -67.73 -21.51
C GLU A 973 -10.73 -66.20 -21.44
N GLN A 974 -11.63 -65.75 -20.57
CA GLN A 974 -11.82 -64.33 -20.25
C GLN A 974 -10.55 -63.70 -19.68
N LEU A 975 -9.78 -64.43 -18.85
CA LEU A 975 -8.51 -63.95 -18.31
C LEU A 975 -7.44 -63.78 -19.40
N HIS A 976 -7.31 -64.74 -20.32
CA HIS A 976 -6.41 -64.58 -21.47
C HIS A 976 -6.86 -63.43 -22.37
N SER A 977 -8.18 -63.27 -22.59
CA SER A 977 -8.74 -62.15 -23.32
C SER A 977 -8.39 -60.82 -22.65
N LEU A 978 -8.53 -60.70 -21.33
CA LEU A 978 -8.18 -59.49 -20.59
C LEU A 978 -6.71 -59.10 -20.77
N VAL A 979 -5.79 -60.05 -20.58
CA VAL A 979 -4.35 -59.79 -20.70
C VAL A 979 -3.98 -59.41 -22.14
N TYR A 980 -4.56 -60.08 -23.14
CA TYR A 980 -4.37 -59.77 -24.55
C TYR A 980 -4.92 -58.39 -24.92
N THR A 981 -6.13 -58.05 -24.47
CA THR A 981 -6.76 -56.74 -24.67
C THR A 981 -5.92 -55.60 -24.06
N LEU A 982 -5.43 -55.77 -22.84
CA LEU A 982 -4.50 -54.81 -22.21
C LEU A 982 -3.17 -54.70 -22.97
N LEU A 983 -2.71 -55.77 -23.62
CA LEU A 983 -1.54 -55.78 -24.51
C LEU A 983 -1.79 -54.97 -25.78
N LEU A 984 -2.99 -55.05 -26.37
CA LEU A 984 -3.38 -54.24 -27.53
C LEU A 984 -3.50 -52.75 -27.20
N ASP A 985 -4.07 -52.41 -26.05
CA ASP A 985 -4.36 -51.02 -25.68
C ASP A 985 -3.15 -50.26 -25.12
N LEU A 986 -2.32 -50.91 -24.29
CA LEU A 986 -1.27 -50.22 -23.55
C LEU A 986 0.10 -50.32 -24.22
N ALA A 987 0.39 -51.39 -24.96
CA ALA A 987 1.72 -51.63 -25.51
C ALA A 987 1.86 -51.12 -26.95
N ASN A 988 2.99 -50.47 -27.26
CA ASN A 988 3.32 -50.12 -28.64
C ASN A 988 3.79 -51.37 -29.39
N LEU A 989 2.83 -52.05 -30.03
CA LEU A 989 3.04 -53.28 -30.80
C LEU A 989 3.82 -53.03 -32.09
N PRO A 990 4.75 -53.92 -32.49
CA PRO A 990 5.45 -53.83 -33.77
C PRO A 990 4.59 -54.39 -34.92
N GLY A 991 4.57 -53.68 -36.05
CA GLY A 991 3.79 -54.06 -37.24
C GLY A 991 2.37 -53.49 -37.23
N ASP A 992 1.51 -53.98 -38.12
CA ASP A 992 0.12 -53.54 -38.22
C ASP A 992 -0.72 -54.09 -37.05
N LEU A 993 -1.63 -53.28 -36.51
CA LEU A 993 -2.58 -53.73 -35.48
C LEU A 993 -3.51 -54.81 -36.04
N GLU A 994 -3.84 -54.80 -37.34
CA GLU A 994 -4.69 -55.84 -37.96
C GLU A 994 -4.07 -57.24 -37.85
N ASP A 995 -2.76 -57.38 -38.04
CA ASP A 995 -2.02 -58.64 -37.87
C ASP A 995 -2.10 -59.16 -36.42
N TRP A 996 -2.04 -58.26 -35.45
CA TRP A 996 -2.19 -58.59 -34.02
C TRP A 996 -3.63 -58.98 -33.67
N MET A 997 -4.63 -58.29 -34.24
CA MET A 997 -6.06 -58.55 -34.05
C MET A 997 -6.56 -59.81 -34.76
N ALA A 998 -5.83 -60.33 -35.75
CA ALA A 998 -6.21 -61.55 -36.46
C ALA A 998 -6.39 -62.73 -35.50
N GLU A 999 -7.51 -63.46 -35.62
CA GLU A 999 -7.88 -64.55 -34.71
C GLU A 999 -6.78 -65.63 -34.60
N SER A 1000 -5.99 -65.81 -35.67
CA SER A 1000 -4.87 -66.75 -35.71
C SER A 1000 -3.64 -66.30 -34.89
N CYS A 1001 -3.48 -64.99 -34.64
CA CYS A 1001 -2.48 -64.43 -33.74
C CYS A 1001 -2.98 -64.50 -32.30
N LYS A 1002 -4.21 -63.99 -32.04
CA LYS A 1002 -4.92 -64.08 -30.75
C LYS A 1002 -4.88 -65.48 -30.14
N SER A 1003 -5.23 -66.50 -30.92
CA SER A 1003 -5.21 -67.91 -30.48
C SER A 1003 -3.82 -68.38 -30.02
N ARG A 1004 -2.74 -67.91 -30.67
CA ARG A 1004 -1.36 -68.25 -30.31
C ARG A 1004 -0.88 -67.47 -29.09
N VAL A 1005 -1.29 -66.21 -28.95
CA VAL A 1005 -1.04 -65.45 -27.71
C VAL A 1005 -1.73 -66.15 -26.53
N PHE A 1006 -2.97 -66.60 -26.67
CA PHE A 1006 -3.69 -67.35 -25.64
C PHE A 1006 -2.93 -68.65 -25.26
N GLU A 1007 -2.40 -69.41 -26.23
CA GLU A 1007 -1.55 -70.58 -25.96
C GLU A 1007 -0.29 -70.23 -25.13
N ILE A 1008 0.37 -69.11 -25.46
CA ILE A 1008 1.53 -68.61 -24.71
C ILE A 1008 1.14 -68.22 -23.27
N LEU A 1009 0.07 -67.44 -23.10
CA LEU A 1009 -0.41 -66.98 -21.79
C LEU A 1009 -0.81 -68.16 -20.90
N ALA A 1010 -1.54 -69.14 -21.45
CA ALA A 1010 -1.97 -70.34 -20.75
C ALA A 1010 -0.78 -71.18 -20.24
N ARG A 1011 0.28 -71.30 -21.06
CA ARG A 1011 1.53 -71.95 -20.64
C ARG A 1011 2.24 -71.16 -19.54
N LEU A 1012 2.35 -69.84 -19.67
CA LEU A 1012 3.03 -69.00 -18.69
C LEU A 1012 2.35 -68.96 -17.32
N LEU A 1013 1.02 -69.09 -17.26
CA LEU A 1013 0.30 -69.21 -15.99
C LEU A 1013 0.53 -70.56 -15.28
N LYS A 1014 0.83 -71.62 -16.04
CA LYS A 1014 1.05 -72.99 -15.54
C LYS A 1014 2.54 -73.35 -15.40
N LEU A 1015 3.45 -72.56 -15.96
CA LEU A 1015 4.90 -72.80 -15.99
C LEU A 1015 5.51 -72.69 -14.59
N SER A 1016 6.20 -73.75 -14.14
CA SER A 1016 6.98 -73.71 -12.90
C SER A 1016 8.32 -72.99 -13.11
N SER A 1017 8.91 -72.49 -12.01
CA SER A 1017 10.00 -71.50 -12.08
C SER A 1017 11.32 -72.00 -12.69
N ASP A 1018 11.45 -73.31 -12.87
CA ASP A 1018 12.66 -74.03 -13.33
C ASP A 1018 12.45 -74.76 -14.66
N GLU A 1019 11.24 -74.72 -15.22
CA GLU A 1019 10.80 -75.56 -16.33
C GLU A 1019 11.02 -74.87 -17.70
N PRO A 1020 11.48 -75.59 -18.73
CA PRO A 1020 11.66 -75.02 -20.06
C PRO A 1020 10.31 -74.61 -20.66
N LEU A 1021 10.24 -73.43 -21.27
CA LEU A 1021 9.06 -73.02 -22.03
C LEU A 1021 9.15 -73.65 -23.43
N GLU A 1022 8.56 -74.82 -23.60
CA GLU A 1022 8.44 -75.46 -24.90
C GLU A 1022 7.37 -74.74 -25.74
N LEU A 1023 7.74 -74.28 -26.94
CA LEU A 1023 6.87 -73.66 -27.93
C LEU A 1023 7.09 -74.35 -29.29
N VAL A 1024 6.02 -74.57 -30.04
CA VAL A 1024 6.05 -75.39 -31.26
C VAL A 1024 5.63 -74.57 -32.48
N GLY A 1025 6.39 -74.67 -33.56
CA GLY A 1025 6.04 -74.10 -34.87
C GLY A 1025 5.65 -72.63 -34.80
N ARG A 1026 4.51 -72.26 -35.39
CA ARG A 1026 4.05 -70.88 -35.59
C ARG A 1026 3.71 -70.09 -34.31
N THR A 1027 3.63 -70.74 -33.16
CA THR A 1027 3.49 -70.07 -31.85
C THR A 1027 4.82 -69.45 -31.42
N ARG A 1028 5.94 -69.96 -31.95
CA ARG A 1028 7.28 -69.39 -31.76
C ARG A 1028 7.41 -67.99 -32.37
N ASP A 1029 6.91 -67.81 -33.58
CA ASP A 1029 7.00 -66.55 -34.33
C ASP A 1029 6.34 -65.38 -33.55
N VAL A 1030 5.16 -65.64 -32.96
CA VAL A 1030 4.45 -64.66 -32.12
C VAL A 1030 5.19 -64.40 -30.81
N PHE A 1031 5.82 -65.42 -30.20
CA PHE A 1031 6.67 -65.22 -29.03
C PHE A 1031 7.91 -64.37 -29.35
N ASP A 1032 8.48 -64.50 -30.55
CA ASP A 1032 9.58 -63.66 -31.01
C ASP A 1032 9.12 -62.22 -31.32
N GLN A 1033 7.90 -62.02 -31.83
CA GLN A 1033 7.28 -60.69 -31.93
C GLN A 1033 7.07 -60.03 -30.55
N LEU A 1034 6.61 -60.77 -29.53
CA LEU A 1034 6.46 -60.27 -28.16
C LEU A 1034 7.79 -59.78 -27.55
N LYS A 1035 8.95 -60.28 -28.00
CA LYS A 1035 10.27 -59.78 -27.55
C LYS A 1035 10.58 -58.37 -28.06
N ASN A 1036 10.02 -57.99 -29.21
CA ASN A 1036 10.27 -56.70 -29.86
C ASN A 1036 9.38 -55.58 -29.31
N ILE A 1037 8.36 -55.91 -28.50
CA ILE A 1037 7.53 -54.91 -27.82
C ILE A 1037 8.39 -54.16 -26.77
N PRO A 1038 8.41 -52.82 -26.78
CA PRO A 1038 9.05 -52.00 -25.75
C PRO A 1038 8.54 -52.30 -24.34
N SER A 1039 9.25 -51.83 -23.31
CA SER A 1039 8.66 -51.77 -21.96
C SER A 1039 7.63 -50.64 -21.92
N LEU A 1040 6.53 -50.86 -21.21
CA LEU A 1040 5.53 -49.84 -20.87
C LEU A 1040 6.07 -48.83 -19.85
#